data_AF-A0AAQ3L5I6-F1
#
_entry.id   AF-A0AAQ3L5I6-F1
#
_cell.length_a   1.000
_cell.length_b   1.000
_cell.length_c   1.000
_cell.angle_alpha   90.00
_cell.angle_beta   90.00
_cell.angle_gamma   90.00
#
_symmetry.space_group_name_H-M   'P 1'
#
loop_
_entity.id
_entity.type
_entity.pdbx_description
1 polymer ?
#
loop_
_entity_poly.entity_id
_entity_poly.type
_entity_poly.pdbx_seq_one_letter_code
_entity_poly.pdbx_strand_id
1 'polypeptide(L)'
;MATWHAPMLRSLFLLWWAASIHAEYLKYKDPNQPVEVRVKDLLNRMTLAEKIGQMTQIERKNASDQVLKDYFIGSILSGGGSVPAPQASAKDWMNMINQFQSSCLSTRLGIPMIYGIDAVHGHNNVYNATIFPHNIGLGATRQRIGIATALEVRATGVPYAFAPCIAVCRDPRWGRCYESYSEDHNIVQAMTQMILGLQGDLPTNYTKNFPYVSGKNNVAACAKHFVGDGGTQNGINENNTIIDLEGLLSIHMPAYYDAIAKGVSTVMVSYSSWNGVKMHANRRLVNNFLKRKLGFKGFVISDWQGIDRITSPPDANYTYSVQMSINAGIDMVMVPFDYAGFINTLTSLVKKKVISMNRIDDAVRRILRVKFVMGLFENPLPDFSLADQIGKEEHRELAREAVRKSLVLLKNGKDSHKPLLPLSKKAGKILVAGSHADNLGTTILEAIRSTVDPSTSVVFSENPDADFVKSNHFSYAIVVVGEPPYAETAGDSLNLTIPEPGPTTIRTVCGVVKCVVVVVSGRPVVIEPYLSVMDALVAAWLPGSEGQGVADVLYGDYGFTGKLPRTWFKSVEQLPMNMATWHAPMLRSLFLLWWAASIHAEYLKYKDPNQPVEVRVKDLLNRMTLAEKIGQMTQIERKNASDQVLKDYFIGNILSGGGSVPAPQASAKDWMNMINQFQSSCLSTRLGIPMIYGIDAVHGHNNVYNATIFPHNIGLGATRQRIGIATALEVRATGVPYAFAPCIAVCRDPRWGRCYESYSEDHNIVQAMTQMILGLQGDLPTNYTKNFPYVSGKNNVAACAKHFVGDGGTQNGINENNTIIDLEGLLSIHMPAYYDAIAKGVSTVMVSYSSWNGVKMHANRRLVNNFLKRKLGFKGFVISDWQGIDRITSPPDANYTYSVQMSINAGIDMVMVPFDYAGFINTLTSLVKKKVISMNRIDDAVRRILRVKFVMGLFENPLPDFSLADQIGKEEHRELAREAVRKSLVLLKNGKDSHKPLLPLSKKAGKILVAGSHADNLGYQCGGWTIEWQGSSGRITGGMSKNTPFSPL
;
A
#
# COMPACT_ATOMS: atom_id res chain seq x y z
N MET A 1 -54.58 -37.25 70.94
CA MET A 1 -54.05 -38.61 71.18
C MET A 1 -54.03 -39.35 69.86
N ALA A 2 -52.92 -40.04 69.59
CA ALA A 2 -52.84 -41.30 68.85
C ALA A 2 -53.46 -41.42 67.43
N THR A 3 -52.56 -41.60 66.45
CA THR A 3 -52.51 -42.74 65.51
C THR A 3 -53.65 -43.07 64.52
N TRP A 4 -53.28 -42.98 63.23
CA TRP A 4 -53.32 -44.04 62.18
C TRP A 4 -54.12 -43.81 60.88
N HIS A 5 -53.35 -43.97 59.79
CA HIS A 5 -53.63 -44.62 58.51
C HIS A 5 -54.50 -43.94 57.44
N ALA A 6 -53.84 -43.61 56.32
CA ALA A 6 -54.46 -43.59 55.00
C ALA A 6 -53.44 -44.07 53.93
N PRO A 7 -53.62 -45.25 53.33
CA PRO A 7 -52.94 -45.65 52.12
C PRO A 7 -53.87 -45.42 50.92
N MET A 8 -53.84 -44.21 50.35
CA MET A 8 -54.52 -43.96 49.07
C MET A 8 -53.86 -42.81 48.29
N LEU A 9 -52.53 -42.87 48.11
CA LEU A 9 -51.79 -41.89 47.31
C LEU A 9 -50.55 -42.47 46.62
N ARG A 10 -50.43 -43.81 46.52
CA ARG A 10 -49.31 -44.47 45.84
C ARG A 10 -49.54 -44.79 44.35
N SER A 11 -50.75 -44.61 43.84
CA SER A 11 -51.07 -44.94 42.43
C SER A 11 -51.12 -43.73 41.49
N LEU A 12 -51.09 -42.50 42.02
CA LEU A 12 -51.09 -41.26 41.23
C LEU A 12 -49.72 -40.56 41.15
N PHE A 13 -48.77 -40.91 42.02
CA PHE A 13 -47.40 -40.38 41.96
C PHE A 13 -46.45 -41.17 41.03
N LEU A 14 -46.83 -42.39 40.64
CA LEU A 14 -46.03 -43.23 39.73
C LEU A 14 -46.29 -42.95 38.24
N LEU A 15 -47.34 -42.20 37.90
CA LEU A 15 -47.62 -41.75 36.53
C LEU A 15 -47.10 -40.33 36.23
N TRP A 16 -46.70 -39.56 37.25
CA TRP A 16 -46.07 -38.25 37.08
C TRP A 16 -44.53 -38.27 37.09
N TRP A 17 -43.93 -39.44 37.34
CA TRP A 17 -42.49 -39.67 37.25
C TRP A 17 -42.04 -40.42 35.98
N ALA A 18 -42.97 -40.68 35.05
CA ALA A 18 -42.69 -41.37 33.79
C ALA A 18 -42.86 -40.47 32.54
N ALA A 19 -43.18 -39.19 32.70
CA ALA A 19 -43.31 -38.24 31.58
C ALA A 19 -42.68 -36.88 31.94
N SER A 20 -41.38 -36.90 32.21
CA SER A 20 -40.53 -35.70 32.15
C SER A 20 -39.32 -36.08 31.32
N ILE A 21 -39.53 -36.19 30.00
CA ILE A 21 -38.44 -36.20 29.03
C ILE A 21 -37.68 -34.89 29.27
N HIS A 22 -36.57 -34.97 29.99
CA HIS A 22 -35.61 -33.89 30.06
C HIS A 22 -35.15 -33.66 28.61
N ALA A 23 -35.67 -32.63 27.96
CA ALA A 23 -35.16 -32.20 26.68
C ALA A 23 -33.66 -31.95 26.87
N GLU A 24 -32.83 -32.79 26.25
CA GLU A 24 -31.38 -32.70 26.39
C GLU A 24 -30.93 -31.30 25.95
N TYR A 25 -30.29 -30.54 26.85
CA TYR A 25 -29.78 -29.21 26.52
C TYR A 25 -28.62 -29.31 25.52
N LEU A 26 -28.89 -28.90 24.27
CA LEU A 26 -27.93 -28.96 23.17
C LEU A 26 -27.11 -27.68 23.10
N LYS A 27 -25.88 -27.70 23.65
CA LYS A 27 -24.99 -26.53 23.70
C LYS A 27 -24.74 -25.92 22.32
N TYR A 28 -24.64 -26.74 21.28
CA TYR A 28 -24.42 -26.23 19.92
C TYR A 28 -25.58 -25.40 19.36
N LYS A 29 -26.81 -25.56 19.89
CA LYS A 29 -27.98 -24.76 19.51
C LYS A 29 -28.12 -23.47 20.32
N ASP A 30 -27.38 -23.31 21.42
CA ASP A 30 -27.44 -22.10 22.24
C ASP A 30 -26.52 -21.00 21.65
N PRO A 31 -27.07 -19.88 21.14
CA PRO A 31 -26.28 -18.82 20.54
C PRO A 31 -25.40 -18.07 21.56
N ASN A 32 -25.67 -18.20 22.86
CA ASN A 32 -24.89 -17.56 23.91
C ASN A 32 -23.59 -18.33 24.25
N GLN A 33 -23.45 -19.57 23.75
CA GLN A 33 -22.25 -20.36 23.96
C GLN A 33 -21.12 -19.89 23.02
N PRO A 34 -19.85 -19.87 23.48
CA PRO A 34 -18.73 -19.55 22.61
C PRO A 34 -18.65 -20.51 21.41
N VAL A 35 -18.27 -19.99 20.24
CA VAL A 35 -18.20 -20.77 18.98
C VAL A 35 -17.46 -22.10 19.16
N GLU A 36 -16.28 -22.11 19.79
CA GLU A 36 -15.52 -23.35 19.95
C GLU A 36 -16.20 -24.38 20.87
N VAL A 37 -17.03 -23.93 21.82
CA VAL A 37 -17.86 -24.83 22.65
C VAL A 37 -18.94 -25.47 21.80
N ARG A 38 -19.62 -24.67 20.96
CA ARG A 38 -20.66 -25.14 20.04
C ARG A 38 -20.11 -26.11 19.00
N VAL A 39 -18.96 -25.79 18.41
CA VAL A 39 -18.24 -26.66 17.47
C VAL A 39 -17.89 -28.00 18.12
N LYS A 40 -17.33 -27.98 19.35
CA LYS A 40 -16.94 -29.21 20.05
C LYS A 40 -18.16 -30.07 20.41
N ASP A 41 -19.22 -29.47 20.93
CA ASP A 41 -20.45 -30.18 21.26
C ASP A 41 -21.08 -30.83 20.02
N LEU A 42 -21.23 -30.08 18.92
CA LEU A 42 -21.78 -30.62 17.68
C LEU A 42 -20.90 -31.74 17.10
N LEU A 43 -19.59 -31.52 17.01
CA LEU A 43 -18.65 -32.49 16.44
C LEU A 43 -18.67 -33.85 17.17
N ASN A 44 -18.89 -33.83 18.50
CA ASN A 44 -18.98 -35.04 19.33
C ASN A 44 -20.29 -35.82 19.11
N ARG A 45 -21.33 -35.15 18.60
CA ARG A 45 -22.65 -35.75 18.32
C ARG A 45 -22.76 -36.31 16.91
N MET A 46 -21.84 -35.96 16.02
CA MET A 46 -21.87 -36.35 14.61
C MET A 46 -21.33 -37.76 14.39
N THR A 47 -22.07 -38.52 13.61
CA THR A 47 -21.65 -39.78 12.97
C THR A 47 -20.58 -39.53 11.91
N LEU A 48 -19.90 -40.59 11.45
CA LEU A 48 -18.97 -40.48 10.33
C LEU A 48 -19.66 -39.97 9.05
N ALA A 49 -20.89 -40.41 8.78
CA ALA A 49 -21.65 -39.98 7.61
C ALA A 49 -21.95 -38.48 7.65
N GLU A 50 -22.43 -37.96 8.79
CA GLU A 50 -22.66 -36.51 8.96
C GLU A 50 -21.35 -35.72 8.84
N LYS A 51 -20.23 -36.24 9.35
CA LYS A 51 -18.91 -35.59 9.22
C LYS A 51 -18.44 -35.53 7.78
N ILE A 52 -18.54 -36.62 7.03
CA ILE A 52 -18.17 -36.67 5.62
C ILE A 52 -19.11 -35.80 4.79
N GLY A 53 -20.43 -35.84 5.06
CA GLY A 53 -21.41 -34.98 4.42
C GLY A 53 -21.07 -33.50 4.56
N GLN A 54 -20.62 -33.06 5.75
CA GLN A 54 -20.13 -31.70 5.95
C GLN A 54 -18.94 -31.32 5.05
N MET A 55 -18.10 -32.28 4.67
CA MET A 55 -16.94 -32.08 3.78
C MET A 55 -17.32 -32.09 2.29
N THR A 56 -18.60 -32.31 1.95
CA THR A 56 -19.07 -32.42 0.57
C THR A 56 -19.81 -31.15 0.14
N GLN A 57 -19.34 -30.53 -0.94
CA GLN A 57 -20.05 -29.49 -1.67
C GLN A 57 -20.52 -30.02 -3.03
N ILE A 58 -21.80 -29.84 -3.35
CA ILE A 58 -22.42 -30.31 -4.60
C ILE A 58 -23.01 -29.17 -5.42
N GLU A 59 -23.18 -29.38 -6.72
CA GLU A 59 -23.83 -28.42 -7.61
C GLU A 59 -25.36 -28.46 -7.44
N ARG A 60 -26.02 -27.29 -7.48
CA ARG A 60 -27.46 -27.17 -7.21
C ARG A 60 -28.38 -28.02 -8.08
N LYS A 61 -28.00 -28.38 -9.30
CA LYS A 61 -28.77 -29.26 -10.19
C LYS A 61 -28.77 -30.71 -9.71
N ASN A 62 -27.83 -31.08 -8.85
CA ASN A 62 -27.75 -32.39 -8.22
C ASN A 62 -28.32 -32.39 -6.78
N ALA A 63 -28.74 -31.24 -6.28
CA ALA A 63 -29.36 -31.11 -4.97
C ALA A 63 -30.87 -31.42 -5.08
N SER A 64 -31.34 -32.32 -4.22
CA SER A 64 -32.76 -32.59 -3.99
C SER A 64 -33.00 -32.82 -2.50
N ASP A 65 -34.26 -32.73 -2.07
CA ASP A 65 -34.63 -32.93 -0.67
C ASP A 65 -34.08 -34.26 -0.10
N GLN A 66 -34.20 -35.34 -0.87
CA GLN A 66 -33.70 -36.66 -0.49
C GLN A 66 -32.17 -36.69 -0.42
N VAL A 67 -31.48 -36.16 -1.43
CA VAL A 67 -30.00 -36.14 -1.49
C VAL A 67 -29.42 -35.38 -0.32
N LEU A 68 -29.97 -34.21 0.00
CA LEU A 68 -29.48 -33.37 1.09
C LEU A 68 -29.65 -34.05 2.47
N LYS A 69 -30.73 -34.82 2.66
CA LYS A 69 -31.00 -35.54 3.91
C LYS A 69 -30.16 -36.80 4.05
N ASP A 70 -30.09 -37.63 3.00
CA ASP A 70 -29.44 -38.94 3.05
C ASP A 70 -27.91 -38.83 3.17
N TYR A 71 -27.34 -37.81 2.52
CA TYR A 71 -25.89 -37.60 2.49
C TYR A 71 -25.40 -36.51 3.44
N PHE A 72 -26.30 -35.88 4.20
CA PHE A 72 -25.98 -34.83 5.18
C PHE A 72 -25.12 -33.69 4.61
N ILE A 73 -25.44 -33.28 3.38
CA ILE A 73 -24.62 -32.39 2.55
C ILE A 73 -24.31 -31.08 3.28
N GLY A 74 -23.01 -30.74 3.32
CA GLY A 74 -22.49 -29.58 4.04
C GLY A 74 -22.62 -28.27 3.28
N SER A 75 -22.58 -28.32 1.95
CA SER A 75 -22.58 -27.14 1.11
C SER A 75 -23.17 -27.41 -0.27
N ILE A 76 -23.76 -26.38 -0.87
CA ILE A 76 -24.21 -26.37 -2.26
C ILE A 76 -23.51 -25.20 -2.95
N LEU A 77 -23.28 -25.28 -4.26
CA LEU A 77 -22.91 -24.11 -5.07
C LEU A 77 -23.75 -23.96 -6.34
N SER A 78 -23.72 -22.74 -6.88
CA SER A 78 -23.98 -22.49 -8.29
C SER A 78 -22.65 -22.29 -9.01
N GLY A 79 -22.34 -23.15 -9.99
CA GLY A 79 -21.28 -22.87 -10.97
C GLY A 79 -21.67 -21.73 -11.91
N GLY A 80 -20.73 -21.26 -12.74
CA GLY A 80 -20.98 -20.21 -13.73
C GLY A 80 -22.18 -20.54 -14.64
N GLY A 81 -23.17 -19.64 -14.68
CA GLY A 81 -24.41 -19.82 -15.44
C GLY A 81 -25.43 -20.80 -14.83
N SER A 82 -25.15 -21.39 -13.66
CA SER A 82 -26.10 -22.27 -12.96
C SER A 82 -27.10 -21.46 -12.14
N VAL A 83 -28.16 -21.02 -12.82
CA VAL A 83 -29.23 -20.18 -12.28
C VAL A 83 -30.52 -20.97 -12.08
N PRO A 84 -31.44 -20.56 -11.18
CA PRO A 84 -32.73 -21.23 -10.98
C PRO A 84 -33.58 -21.29 -12.25
N ALA A 85 -33.61 -20.18 -12.99
CA ALA A 85 -34.30 -19.99 -14.26
C ALA A 85 -33.64 -18.84 -15.05
N PRO A 86 -33.83 -18.74 -16.38
CA PRO A 86 -33.42 -17.56 -17.14
C PRO A 86 -34.01 -16.28 -16.54
N GLN A 87 -33.18 -15.25 -16.36
CA GLN A 87 -33.58 -13.97 -15.76
C GLN A 87 -34.26 -14.10 -14.37
N ALA A 88 -33.94 -15.14 -13.61
CA ALA A 88 -34.48 -15.36 -12.27
C ALA A 88 -34.33 -14.14 -11.37
N SER A 89 -35.42 -13.76 -10.70
CA SER A 89 -35.44 -12.66 -9.74
C SER A 89 -34.69 -13.02 -8.45
N ALA A 90 -34.35 -12.03 -7.64
CA ALA A 90 -33.78 -12.25 -6.30
C ALA A 90 -34.63 -13.22 -5.45
N LYS A 91 -35.97 -13.12 -5.57
CA LYS A 91 -36.92 -13.98 -4.86
C LYS A 91 -36.88 -15.43 -5.33
N ASP A 92 -36.67 -15.68 -6.63
CA ASP A 92 -36.55 -17.04 -7.17
C ASP A 92 -35.30 -17.74 -6.61
N TRP A 93 -34.18 -17.01 -6.52
CA TRP A 93 -32.98 -17.50 -5.86
C TRP A 93 -33.21 -17.79 -4.38
N MET A 94 -33.83 -16.85 -3.65
CA MET A 94 -34.14 -17.04 -2.22
C MET A 94 -35.06 -18.23 -1.98
N ASN A 95 -36.09 -18.42 -2.81
CA ASN A 95 -37.01 -19.55 -2.73
C ASN A 95 -36.27 -20.88 -2.93
N MET A 96 -35.41 -20.98 -3.94
CA MET A 96 -34.59 -22.17 -4.19
C MET A 96 -33.67 -22.47 -2.98
N ILE A 97 -32.97 -21.46 -2.47
CA ILE A 97 -32.07 -21.64 -1.31
C ILE A 97 -32.85 -22.02 -0.05
N ASN A 98 -34.01 -21.43 0.17
CA ASN A 98 -34.88 -21.73 1.31
C ASN A 98 -35.35 -23.20 1.28
N GLN A 99 -35.67 -23.74 0.09
CA GLN A 99 -36.02 -25.15 -0.08
C GLN A 99 -34.85 -26.06 0.31
N PHE A 100 -33.66 -25.82 -0.25
CA PHE A 100 -32.46 -26.61 0.11
C PHE A 100 -32.13 -26.53 1.59
N GLN A 101 -32.20 -25.33 2.18
CA GLN A 101 -31.90 -25.14 3.59
C GLN A 101 -32.92 -25.86 4.48
N SER A 102 -34.21 -25.83 4.12
CA SER A 102 -35.26 -26.57 4.85
C SER A 102 -34.99 -28.07 4.87
N SER A 103 -34.53 -28.65 3.75
CA SER A 103 -34.11 -30.06 3.69
C SER A 103 -32.96 -30.35 4.65
N CYS A 104 -31.90 -29.53 4.64
CA CYS A 104 -30.75 -29.69 5.54
C CYS A 104 -31.12 -29.53 7.03
N LEU A 105 -31.98 -28.57 7.35
CA LEU A 105 -32.43 -28.31 8.73
C LEU A 105 -33.31 -29.42 9.29
N SER A 106 -33.98 -30.20 8.44
CA SER A 106 -34.79 -31.35 8.86
C SER A 106 -33.97 -32.60 9.21
N THR A 107 -32.67 -32.61 8.93
CA THR A 107 -31.78 -33.72 9.34
C THR A 107 -31.68 -33.82 10.86
N ARG A 108 -31.25 -34.98 11.37
CA ARG A 108 -31.17 -35.29 12.81
C ARG A 108 -30.50 -34.20 13.66
N LEU A 109 -29.42 -33.59 13.17
CA LEU A 109 -28.69 -32.54 13.86
C LEU A 109 -29.06 -31.12 13.40
N GLY A 110 -29.84 -30.98 12.33
CA GLY A 110 -30.27 -29.70 11.76
C GLY A 110 -29.11 -28.76 11.42
N ILE A 111 -28.04 -29.29 10.82
CA ILE A 111 -26.87 -28.48 10.45
C ILE A 111 -27.19 -27.73 9.16
N PRO A 112 -27.19 -26.38 9.15
CA PRO A 112 -27.48 -25.62 7.94
C PRO A 112 -26.39 -25.83 6.88
N MET A 113 -26.77 -25.90 5.60
CA MET A 113 -25.81 -25.87 4.51
C MET A 113 -25.31 -24.44 4.28
N ILE A 114 -24.07 -24.31 3.80
CA ILE A 114 -23.53 -23.04 3.30
C ILE A 114 -23.60 -23.04 1.77
N TYR A 115 -24.24 -22.04 1.17
CA TYR A 115 -24.37 -21.93 -0.29
C TYR A 115 -23.27 -21.02 -0.86
N GLY A 116 -22.47 -21.52 -1.80
CA GLY A 116 -21.38 -20.80 -2.45
C GLY A 116 -21.72 -20.31 -3.86
N ILE A 117 -21.18 -19.17 -4.27
CA ILE A 117 -21.24 -18.70 -5.66
C ILE A 117 -20.03 -17.85 -6.04
N ASP A 118 -19.66 -17.84 -7.32
CA ASP A 118 -18.74 -16.86 -7.88
C ASP A 118 -19.42 -15.50 -8.01
N ALA A 119 -19.19 -14.64 -7.02
CA ALA A 119 -19.52 -13.22 -7.02
C ALA A 119 -18.23 -12.40 -7.05
N VAL A 120 -17.58 -12.37 -8.22
CA VAL A 120 -16.16 -11.96 -8.37
C VAL A 120 -15.98 -10.51 -8.84
N HIS A 121 -17.06 -9.87 -9.30
CA HIS A 121 -17.08 -8.47 -9.73
C HIS A 121 -18.52 -7.91 -9.61
N GLY A 122 -19.11 -8.10 -8.43
CA GLY A 122 -20.56 -8.03 -8.23
C GLY A 122 -21.17 -9.42 -8.19
N HIS A 123 -22.50 -9.50 -8.12
CA HIS A 123 -23.21 -10.78 -8.07
C HIS A 123 -23.49 -11.32 -9.48
N ASN A 124 -22.41 -11.63 -10.19
CA ASN A 124 -22.37 -11.69 -11.65
C ASN A 124 -23.16 -12.83 -12.33
N ASN A 125 -23.67 -13.81 -11.59
CA ASN A 125 -24.56 -14.84 -12.13
C ASN A 125 -26.04 -14.40 -12.12
N VAL A 126 -26.38 -13.29 -11.45
CA VAL A 126 -27.76 -12.87 -11.21
C VAL A 126 -28.14 -11.76 -12.18
N TYR A 127 -29.29 -11.94 -12.83
CA TYR A 127 -29.84 -10.94 -13.75
C TYR A 127 -30.14 -9.63 -12.99
N ASN A 128 -29.86 -8.50 -13.64
CA ASN A 128 -29.94 -7.14 -13.09
C ASN A 128 -29.00 -6.81 -11.91
N ALA A 129 -28.15 -7.72 -11.45
CA ALA A 129 -27.12 -7.38 -10.46
C ALA A 129 -26.18 -6.28 -10.99
N THR A 130 -25.62 -5.49 -10.08
CA THR A 130 -24.58 -4.51 -10.43
C THR A 130 -23.31 -5.25 -10.81
N ILE A 131 -22.77 -4.95 -12.00
CA ILE A 131 -21.52 -5.54 -12.48
C ILE A 131 -20.42 -4.50 -12.39
N PHE A 132 -19.50 -4.71 -11.47
CA PHE A 132 -18.32 -3.86 -11.27
C PHE A 132 -17.24 -4.19 -12.33
N PRO A 133 -16.24 -3.30 -12.50
CA PRO A 133 -15.06 -3.64 -13.27
C PRO A 133 -14.40 -4.91 -12.74
N HIS A 134 -13.88 -5.76 -13.63
CA HIS A 134 -13.07 -6.90 -13.20
C HIS A 134 -11.78 -6.44 -12.49
N ASN A 135 -11.17 -7.36 -11.74
CA ASN A 135 -10.07 -7.09 -10.82
C ASN A 135 -8.90 -6.33 -11.45
N ILE A 136 -8.52 -6.62 -12.71
CA ILE A 136 -7.47 -5.85 -13.40
C ILE A 136 -7.82 -4.35 -13.45
N GLY A 137 -9.06 -3.99 -13.79
CA GLY A 137 -9.52 -2.60 -13.78
C GLY A 137 -9.53 -2.02 -12.37
N LEU A 138 -9.99 -2.80 -11.37
CA LEU A 138 -9.95 -2.36 -9.97
C LEU A 138 -8.53 -2.09 -9.50
N GLY A 139 -7.54 -2.91 -9.90
CA GLY A 139 -6.11 -2.72 -9.64
C GLY A 139 -5.57 -1.36 -10.07
N ALA A 140 -6.15 -0.77 -11.12
CA ALA A 140 -5.84 0.59 -11.57
C ALA A 140 -6.44 1.69 -10.66
N THR A 141 -7.48 1.39 -9.86
CA THR A 141 -8.29 2.37 -9.08
C THR A 141 -7.95 2.50 -7.60
N ARG A 142 -7.51 1.41 -6.95
CA ARG A 142 -7.37 1.28 -5.47
C ARG A 142 -8.67 1.46 -4.65
N GLN A 143 -9.86 1.22 -5.21
CA GLN A 143 -11.17 1.36 -4.53
C GLN A 143 -11.66 0.09 -3.79
N ARG A 144 -12.73 0.25 -2.99
CA ARG A 144 -13.40 -0.83 -2.22
C ARG A 144 -14.85 -1.03 -2.68
N ILE A 145 -15.18 -2.19 -3.27
CA ILE A 145 -16.54 -2.53 -3.77
C ILE A 145 -17.25 -3.63 -2.95
N GLY A 146 -16.54 -4.30 -2.05
CA GLY A 146 -17.01 -5.55 -1.43
C GLY A 146 -18.28 -5.44 -0.59
N ILE A 147 -18.59 -4.25 -0.04
CA ILE A 147 -19.80 -4.03 0.76
C ILE A 147 -21.06 -4.16 -0.12
N ALA A 148 -21.08 -3.47 -1.27
CA ALA A 148 -22.18 -3.55 -2.22
C ALA A 148 -22.34 -4.98 -2.76
N THR A 149 -21.23 -5.65 -3.09
CA THR A 149 -21.24 -7.05 -3.51
C THR A 149 -21.84 -7.98 -2.43
N ALA A 150 -21.47 -7.81 -1.16
CA ALA A 150 -22.02 -8.63 -0.08
C ALA A 150 -23.53 -8.47 0.07
N LEU A 151 -24.03 -7.23 -0.03
CA LEU A 151 -25.46 -6.95 0.03
C LEU A 151 -26.23 -7.60 -1.12
N GLU A 152 -25.72 -7.49 -2.34
CA GLU A 152 -26.35 -8.13 -3.52
C GLU A 152 -26.31 -9.65 -3.44
N VAL A 153 -25.21 -10.24 -2.96
CA VAL A 153 -25.12 -11.70 -2.76
C VAL A 153 -26.11 -12.17 -1.68
N ARG A 154 -26.26 -11.40 -0.60
CA ARG A 154 -27.27 -11.67 0.43
C ARG A 154 -28.70 -11.44 -0.03
N ALA A 155 -28.94 -10.55 -0.99
CA ALA A 155 -30.24 -10.31 -1.60
C ALA A 155 -30.83 -11.54 -2.30
N THR A 156 -29.98 -12.49 -2.71
CA THR A 156 -30.43 -13.77 -3.26
C THR A 156 -30.40 -14.91 -2.25
N GLY A 157 -30.09 -14.62 -0.97
CA GLY A 157 -29.99 -15.61 0.10
C GLY A 157 -28.64 -16.34 0.17
N VAL A 158 -27.64 -15.97 -0.63
CA VAL A 158 -26.35 -16.67 -0.69
C VAL A 158 -25.43 -16.16 0.43
N PRO A 159 -24.88 -17.03 1.30
CA PRO A 159 -24.01 -16.62 2.41
C PRO A 159 -22.51 -16.63 2.10
N TYR A 160 -22.05 -17.15 0.96
CA TYR A 160 -20.64 -17.40 0.70
C TYR A 160 -20.25 -17.03 -0.74
N ALA A 161 -19.28 -16.13 -0.88
CA ALA A 161 -18.73 -15.71 -2.17
C ALA A 161 -17.34 -16.32 -2.40
N PHE A 162 -17.11 -16.88 -3.60
CA PHE A 162 -15.79 -17.35 -4.04
C PHE A 162 -14.91 -16.18 -4.53
N ALA A 163 -14.72 -15.17 -3.67
CA ALA A 163 -13.95 -13.96 -3.93
C ALA A 163 -13.25 -13.46 -2.66
N PRO A 164 -12.11 -12.75 -2.76
CA PRO A 164 -11.43 -12.34 -4.00
C PRO A 164 -10.46 -13.37 -4.59
N CYS A 165 -10.33 -13.35 -5.93
CA CYS A 165 -9.15 -13.89 -6.61
C CYS A 165 -7.95 -12.98 -6.32
N ILE A 166 -6.94 -13.53 -5.63
CA ILE A 166 -5.71 -12.84 -5.23
C ILE A 166 -4.50 -13.44 -5.96
N ALA A 167 -4.75 -13.97 -7.16
CA ALA A 167 -3.70 -14.34 -8.09
C ALA A 167 -2.81 -13.14 -8.39
N VAL A 168 -1.54 -13.41 -8.61
CA VAL A 168 -0.59 -12.46 -9.17
C VAL A 168 -0.27 -12.98 -10.57
N CYS A 169 -1.06 -12.58 -11.57
CA CYS A 169 -0.85 -13.01 -12.96
C CYS A 169 0.52 -12.52 -13.43
N ARG A 170 1.38 -13.42 -13.91
CA ARG A 170 2.75 -13.12 -14.39
C ARG A 170 2.89 -13.29 -15.91
N ASP A 171 1.82 -13.70 -16.58
CA ASP A 171 1.78 -13.86 -18.02
C ASP A 171 0.37 -13.54 -18.52
N PRO A 172 0.17 -12.46 -19.30
CA PRO A 172 -1.15 -12.08 -19.76
C PRO A 172 -1.76 -13.10 -20.72
N ARG A 173 -1.00 -14.06 -21.26
CA ARG A 173 -1.55 -15.17 -22.04
C ARG A 173 -2.57 -16.01 -21.26
N TRP A 174 -2.52 -15.95 -19.93
CA TRP A 174 -3.47 -16.63 -19.07
C TRP A 174 -4.89 -16.08 -19.20
N GLY A 175 -5.84 -16.98 -19.47
CA GLY A 175 -7.25 -16.67 -19.63
C GLY A 175 -7.98 -16.22 -18.36
N ARG A 176 -7.31 -16.18 -17.22
CA ARG A 176 -7.84 -15.57 -15.97
C ARG A 176 -7.06 -14.32 -15.54
N CYS A 177 -6.23 -13.76 -16.41
CA CYS A 177 -5.42 -12.61 -16.03
C CYS A 177 -6.26 -11.38 -15.63
N TYR A 178 -7.50 -11.26 -16.12
CA TYR A 178 -8.44 -10.21 -15.70
C TYR A 178 -8.95 -10.35 -14.26
N GLU A 179 -8.91 -11.57 -13.70
CA GLU A 179 -9.25 -11.83 -12.30
C GLU A 179 -8.10 -11.49 -11.34
N SER A 180 -6.91 -11.23 -11.86
CA SER A 180 -5.76 -10.75 -11.09
C SER A 180 -5.80 -9.23 -11.01
N TYR A 181 -5.70 -8.67 -9.80
CA TYR A 181 -5.64 -7.21 -9.65
C TYR A 181 -4.39 -6.59 -10.31
N SER A 182 -3.25 -7.30 -10.30
CA SER A 182 -2.00 -6.80 -10.88
C SER A 182 -0.98 -7.92 -11.08
N GLU A 183 0.06 -7.67 -11.89
CA GLU A 183 1.29 -8.47 -11.84
C GLU A 183 2.17 -8.15 -10.62
N ASP A 184 1.97 -7.00 -9.98
CA ASP A 184 2.64 -6.62 -8.74
C ASP A 184 1.85 -7.13 -7.53
N HIS A 185 2.49 -8.02 -6.76
CA HIS A 185 1.92 -8.60 -5.56
C HIS A 185 1.60 -7.56 -4.47
N ASN A 186 2.19 -6.36 -4.50
CA ASN A 186 1.86 -5.28 -3.56
C ASN A 186 0.49 -4.68 -3.83
N ILE A 187 0.12 -4.53 -5.11
CA ILE A 187 -1.23 -4.09 -5.49
C ILE A 187 -2.23 -5.17 -5.11
N VAL A 188 -1.95 -6.44 -5.42
CA VAL A 188 -2.83 -7.57 -5.05
C VAL A 188 -3.01 -7.66 -3.52
N GLN A 189 -1.96 -7.48 -2.72
CA GLN A 189 -2.05 -7.38 -1.26
C GLN A 189 -2.96 -6.23 -0.82
N ALA A 190 -2.77 -5.02 -1.35
CA ALA A 190 -3.60 -3.87 -0.99
C ALA A 190 -5.09 -4.12 -1.30
N MET A 191 -5.39 -4.85 -2.38
CA MET A 191 -6.76 -5.18 -2.79
C MET A 191 -7.44 -6.28 -1.96
N THR A 192 -6.71 -6.94 -1.06
CA THR A 192 -7.35 -7.85 -0.08
C THR A 192 -8.29 -7.10 0.89
N GLN A 193 -8.35 -5.76 0.84
CA GLN A 193 -9.45 -4.98 1.44
C GLN A 193 -10.86 -5.45 0.99
N MET A 194 -10.97 -6.09 -0.18
CA MET A 194 -12.21 -6.74 -0.63
C MET A 194 -12.76 -7.72 0.42
N ILE A 195 -11.90 -8.41 1.19
CA ILE A 195 -12.31 -9.35 2.24
C ILE A 195 -13.06 -8.63 3.36
N LEU A 196 -12.60 -7.46 3.79
CA LEU A 196 -13.29 -6.67 4.82
C LEU A 196 -14.60 -6.09 4.29
N GLY A 197 -14.67 -5.73 3.01
CA GLY A 197 -15.93 -5.33 2.38
C GLY A 197 -16.96 -6.47 2.38
N LEU A 198 -16.53 -7.69 2.02
CA LEU A 198 -17.40 -8.86 1.95
C LEU A 198 -17.86 -9.34 3.32
N GLN A 199 -16.93 -9.46 4.28
CA GLN A 199 -17.16 -10.06 5.59
C GLN A 199 -17.54 -9.03 6.67
N GLY A 200 -17.24 -7.76 6.46
CA GLY A 200 -17.32 -6.69 7.46
C GLY A 200 -16.01 -6.49 8.23
N ASP A 201 -15.89 -5.33 8.88
CA ASP A 201 -14.70 -4.96 9.64
C ASP A 201 -14.50 -5.84 10.88
N LEU A 202 -13.24 -6.12 11.17
CA LEU A 202 -12.85 -6.91 12.34
C LEU A 202 -13.11 -6.13 13.64
N PRO A 203 -13.68 -6.77 14.68
CA PRO A 203 -13.85 -6.14 15.97
C PRO A 203 -12.51 -5.96 16.68
N THR A 204 -12.44 -5.05 17.65
CA THR A 204 -11.21 -4.75 18.41
C THR A 204 -10.66 -5.96 19.18
N ASN A 205 -11.53 -6.91 19.54
CA ASN A 205 -11.18 -8.17 20.22
C ASN A 205 -11.01 -9.37 19.26
N TYR A 206 -10.86 -9.12 17.97
CA TYR A 206 -10.67 -10.18 16.98
C TYR A 206 -9.48 -11.08 17.30
N THR A 207 -9.71 -12.39 17.27
CA THR A 207 -8.64 -13.37 17.45
C THR A 207 -7.91 -13.58 16.13
N LYS A 208 -6.62 -13.21 16.10
CA LYS A 208 -5.79 -13.30 14.90
C LYS A 208 -5.87 -14.68 14.22
N ASN A 209 -5.99 -14.68 12.89
CA ASN A 209 -6.09 -15.84 11.99
C ASN A 209 -7.39 -16.68 12.11
N PHE A 210 -8.37 -16.25 12.92
CA PHE A 210 -9.69 -16.87 12.95
C PHE A 210 -10.57 -16.38 11.77
N PRO A 211 -11.47 -17.22 11.24
CA PRO A 211 -12.45 -16.72 10.29
C PRO A 211 -13.34 -15.67 10.96
N TYR A 212 -13.85 -14.72 10.18
CA TYR A 212 -14.76 -13.69 10.66
C TYR A 212 -15.80 -13.34 9.59
N VAL A 213 -17.05 -13.15 10.02
CA VAL A 213 -18.13 -12.52 9.25
C VAL A 213 -18.99 -11.78 10.27
N SER A 214 -19.23 -10.48 10.03
CA SER A 214 -19.86 -9.58 11.00
C SER A 214 -21.35 -9.83 11.24
N GLY A 215 -22.05 -10.45 10.28
CA GLY A 215 -23.46 -10.82 10.46
C GLY A 215 -24.18 -11.22 9.18
N LYS A 216 -25.52 -11.28 9.26
CA LYS A 216 -26.40 -11.79 8.19
C LYS A 216 -26.38 -10.98 6.89
N ASN A 217 -25.94 -9.72 6.93
CA ASN A 217 -25.82 -8.85 5.76
C ASN A 217 -24.45 -8.99 5.05
N ASN A 218 -23.55 -9.79 5.59
CA ASN A 218 -22.20 -10.01 5.08
C ASN A 218 -22.02 -11.46 4.65
N VAL A 219 -21.07 -11.72 3.75
CA VAL A 219 -20.83 -13.06 3.22
C VAL A 219 -19.47 -13.56 3.67
N ALA A 220 -19.31 -14.89 3.80
CA ALA A 220 -17.98 -15.47 3.89
C ALA A 220 -17.21 -15.16 2.60
N ALA A 221 -15.93 -14.77 2.73
CA ALA A 221 -15.03 -14.54 1.60
C ALA A 221 -14.08 -15.73 1.40
N CYS A 222 -13.56 -15.87 0.18
CA CYS A 222 -12.65 -16.92 -0.25
C CYS A 222 -11.41 -16.32 -0.93
N ALA A 223 -10.25 -16.42 -0.28
CA ALA A 223 -8.99 -16.11 -0.93
C ALA A 223 -8.63 -17.24 -1.91
N LYS A 224 -8.52 -16.94 -3.21
CA LYS A 224 -8.27 -17.95 -4.25
C LYS A 224 -7.25 -17.52 -5.33
N HIS A 225 -6.51 -18.43 -5.99
CA HIS A 225 -6.43 -19.88 -5.74
C HIS A 225 -5.06 -20.25 -5.17
N PHE A 226 -5.04 -20.95 -4.04
CA PHE A 226 -3.84 -21.21 -3.24
C PHE A 226 -3.02 -22.35 -3.86
N VAL A 227 -1.79 -22.13 -4.29
CA VAL A 227 -1.09 -20.85 -4.46
C VAL A 227 -0.23 -20.91 -5.72
N GLY A 228 -0.03 -19.76 -6.36
CA GLY A 228 0.79 -19.66 -7.56
C GLY A 228 0.02 -19.91 -8.85
N ASP A 229 -1.30 -19.87 -8.82
CA ASP A 229 -2.19 -19.90 -9.99
C ASP A 229 -1.77 -18.91 -11.10
N GLY A 230 -1.45 -17.67 -10.75
CA GLY A 230 -1.00 -16.66 -11.72
C GLY A 230 0.43 -16.85 -12.27
N GLY A 231 1.16 -17.87 -11.84
CA GLY A 231 2.57 -18.10 -12.19
C GLY A 231 2.82 -19.26 -13.17
N THR A 232 1.78 -19.81 -13.78
CA THR A 232 1.90 -21.00 -14.63
C THR A 232 2.74 -20.75 -15.88
N GLN A 233 3.46 -21.78 -16.33
CA GLN A 233 4.32 -21.68 -17.49
C GLN A 233 3.52 -21.26 -18.74
N ASN A 234 4.03 -20.24 -19.43
CA ASN A 234 3.40 -19.61 -20.60
C ASN A 234 1.97 -19.06 -20.36
N GLY A 235 1.58 -18.88 -19.09
CA GLY A 235 0.22 -18.50 -18.73
C GLY A 235 -0.81 -19.57 -19.04
N ILE A 236 -0.44 -20.84 -19.20
CA ILE A 236 -1.43 -21.90 -19.47
C ILE A 236 -2.22 -22.16 -18.18
N ASN A 237 -3.54 -22.11 -18.25
CA ASN A 237 -4.43 -22.34 -17.12
C ASN A 237 -4.19 -23.74 -16.52
N GLU A 238 -4.26 -23.85 -15.19
CA GLU A 238 -4.10 -25.12 -14.43
C GLU A 238 -2.74 -25.83 -14.54
N ASN A 239 -1.78 -25.22 -15.24
CA ASN A 239 -0.50 -25.82 -15.54
C ASN A 239 0.47 -25.75 -14.34
N ASN A 240 1.75 -25.97 -14.60
CA ASN A 240 2.80 -25.97 -13.60
C ASN A 240 3.39 -24.56 -13.42
N THR A 241 3.44 -24.09 -12.18
CA THR A 241 4.18 -22.91 -11.75
C THR A 241 5.58 -23.34 -11.36
N ILE A 242 6.55 -23.04 -12.22
CA ILE A 242 7.95 -23.41 -12.05
C ILE A 242 8.70 -22.21 -11.47
N ILE A 243 8.91 -22.25 -10.16
CA ILE A 243 9.57 -21.17 -9.43
C ILE A 243 10.15 -21.74 -8.13
N ASP A 244 11.27 -21.19 -7.65
CA ASP A 244 11.79 -21.58 -6.34
C ASP A 244 10.86 -21.14 -5.20
N LEU A 245 11.14 -21.65 -3.99
CA LEU A 245 10.30 -21.34 -2.83
C LEU A 245 10.36 -19.84 -2.47
N GLU A 246 11.49 -19.18 -2.70
CA GLU A 246 11.63 -17.75 -2.44
C GLU A 246 10.71 -16.94 -3.36
N GLY A 247 10.70 -17.24 -4.66
CA GLY A 247 9.81 -16.62 -5.63
C GLY A 247 8.33 -16.91 -5.35
N LEU A 248 7.98 -18.15 -5.00
CA LEU A 248 6.60 -18.47 -4.59
C LEU A 248 6.17 -17.65 -3.37
N LEU A 249 7.03 -17.55 -2.35
CA LEU A 249 6.74 -16.85 -1.09
C LEU A 249 6.78 -15.32 -1.20
N SER A 250 7.56 -14.78 -2.15
CA SER A 250 7.69 -13.34 -2.36
C SER A 250 6.67 -12.79 -3.36
N ILE A 251 6.24 -13.58 -4.35
CA ILE A 251 5.29 -13.13 -5.38
C ILE A 251 3.87 -13.60 -5.08
N HIS A 252 3.65 -14.91 -4.90
CA HIS A 252 2.30 -15.47 -4.90
C HIS A 252 1.69 -15.64 -3.51
N MET A 253 2.51 -15.64 -2.45
CA MET A 253 2.06 -15.82 -1.07
C MET A 253 1.66 -14.54 -0.31
N PRO A 254 2.23 -13.34 -0.56
CA PRO A 254 2.01 -12.19 0.34
C PRO A 254 0.54 -11.81 0.57
N ALA A 255 -0.30 -11.87 -0.47
CA ALA A 255 -1.73 -11.57 -0.34
C ALA A 255 -2.48 -12.59 0.56
N TYR A 256 -2.01 -13.84 0.66
CA TYR A 256 -2.56 -14.80 1.61
C TYR A 256 -2.22 -14.46 3.06
N TYR A 257 -1.04 -13.88 3.34
CA TYR A 257 -0.72 -13.39 4.68
C TYR A 257 -1.71 -12.31 5.13
N ASP A 258 -1.99 -11.35 4.24
CA ASP A 258 -2.90 -10.25 4.52
C ASP A 258 -4.36 -10.72 4.61
N ALA A 259 -4.78 -11.63 3.73
CA ALA A 259 -6.11 -12.24 3.77
C ALA A 259 -6.39 -12.96 5.10
N ILE A 260 -5.43 -13.74 5.61
CA ILE A 260 -5.56 -14.43 6.90
C ILE A 260 -5.56 -13.42 8.06
N ALA A 261 -4.74 -12.37 7.99
CA ALA A 261 -4.75 -11.31 8.99
C ALA A 261 -6.11 -10.58 9.05
N LYS A 262 -6.79 -10.44 7.90
CA LYS A 262 -8.13 -9.87 7.73
C LYS A 262 -9.28 -10.84 8.03
N GLY A 263 -8.97 -12.03 8.54
CA GLY A 263 -9.97 -13.01 8.98
C GLY A 263 -10.75 -13.65 7.85
N VAL A 264 -10.14 -13.81 6.67
CA VAL A 264 -10.77 -14.53 5.54
C VAL A 264 -11.31 -15.88 6.01
N SER A 265 -12.55 -16.18 5.64
CA SER A 265 -13.26 -17.37 6.14
C SER A 265 -12.79 -18.65 5.47
N THR A 266 -12.45 -18.58 4.19
CA THR A 266 -12.07 -19.75 3.40
C THR A 266 -10.89 -19.48 2.47
N VAL A 267 -10.20 -20.55 2.08
CA VAL A 267 -9.14 -20.54 1.06
C VAL A 267 -9.42 -21.65 0.06
N MET A 268 -9.48 -21.32 -1.23
CA MET A 268 -9.67 -22.30 -2.31
C MET A 268 -8.32 -22.70 -2.90
N VAL A 269 -8.09 -24.01 -3.08
CA VAL A 269 -6.83 -24.55 -3.61
C VAL A 269 -6.81 -24.51 -5.14
N SER A 270 -5.70 -24.07 -5.73
CA SER A 270 -5.51 -23.96 -7.19
C SER A 270 -5.43 -25.32 -7.88
N TYR A 271 -5.95 -25.44 -9.12
CA TYR A 271 -5.67 -26.59 -10.00
C TYR A 271 -4.19 -26.78 -10.35
N SER A 272 -3.43 -25.67 -10.30
CA SER A 272 -2.04 -25.63 -10.73
C SER A 272 -1.14 -26.57 -9.91
N SER A 273 0.04 -26.80 -10.45
CA SER A 273 1.13 -27.45 -9.73
C SER A 273 2.17 -26.42 -9.31
N TRP A 274 2.91 -26.69 -8.24
CA TRP A 274 4.15 -25.98 -7.93
C TRP A 274 5.32 -26.95 -8.06
N ASN A 275 6.24 -26.68 -9.00
CA ASN A 275 7.38 -27.55 -9.32
C ASN A 275 6.99 -29.03 -9.50
N GLY A 276 5.90 -29.28 -10.23
CA GLY A 276 5.41 -30.62 -10.56
C GLY A 276 4.48 -31.25 -9.52
N VAL A 277 4.29 -30.62 -8.35
CA VAL A 277 3.38 -31.13 -7.31
C VAL A 277 2.04 -30.41 -7.38
N LYS A 278 0.97 -31.15 -7.66
CA LYS A 278 -0.41 -30.64 -7.67
C LYS A 278 -0.77 -29.99 -6.33
N MET A 279 -1.30 -28.77 -6.37
CA MET A 279 -1.64 -28.03 -5.15
C MET A 279 -2.69 -28.76 -4.30
N HIS A 280 -3.68 -29.41 -4.92
CA HIS A 280 -4.65 -30.27 -4.21
C HIS A 280 -4.03 -31.46 -3.48
N ALA A 281 -2.85 -31.93 -3.87
CA ALA A 281 -2.12 -33.00 -3.18
C ALA A 281 -0.94 -32.46 -2.31
N ASN A 282 -0.74 -31.14 -2.25
CA ASN A 282 0.44 -30.54 -1.66
C ASN A 282 0.30 -30.34 -0.14
N ARG A 283 0.52 -31.42 0.63
CA ARG A 283 0.49 -31.40 2.11
C ARG A 283 1.45 -30.37 2.73
N ARG A 284 2.59 -30.10 2.06
CA ARG A 284 3.60 -29.15 2.55
C ARG A 284 3.05 -27.73 2.56
N LEU A 285 2.35 -27.32 1.52
CA LEU A 285 1.80 -25.96 1.44
C LEU A 285 0.42 -25.85 2.09
N VAL A 286 -0.49 -26.79 1.85
CA VAL A 286 -1.87 -26.70 2.36
C VAL A 286 -1.93 -26.93 3.87
N ASN A 287 -1.39 -28.05 4.37
CA ASN A 287 -1.44 -28.33 5.81
C ASN A 287 -0.27 -27.71 6.57
N ASN A 288 0.97 -27.99 6.18
CA ASN A 288 2.13 -27.61 7.00
C ASN A 288 2.40 -26.10 6.96
N PHE A 289 2.15 -25.43 5.84
CA PHE A 289 2.36 -23.99 5.72
C PHE A 289 1.08 -23.20 6.06
N LEU A 290 0.01 -23.28 5.26
CA LEU A 290 -1.20 -22.47 5.44
C LEU A 290 -1.86 -22.72 6.81
N LYS A 291 -2.16 -23.99 7.14
CA LYS A 291 -2.86 -24.29 8.41
C LYS A 291 -1.97 -24.19 9.64
N ARG A 292 -0.77 -24.78 9.59
CA ARG A 292 0.10 -24.88 10.78
C ARG A 292 1.01 -23.66 10.94
N LYS A 293 1.76 -23.27 9.91
CA LYS A 293 2.71 -22.15 9.98
C LYS A 293 2.01 -20.79 10.01
N LEU A 294 1.04 -20.54 9.12
CA LEU A 294 0.28 -19.28 9.11
C LEU A 294 -0.85 -19.27 10.13
N GLY A 295 -1.21 -20.44 10.66
CA GLY A 295 -2.22 -20.56 11.72
C GLY A 295 -3.65 -20.34 11.23
N PHE A 296 -3.92 -20.46 9.92
CA PHE A 296 -5.26 -20.30 9.35
C PHE A 296 -6.27 -21.25 10.03
N LYS A 297 -7.38 -20.70 10.55
CA LYS A 297 -8.43 -21.46 11.27
C LYS A 297 -9.76 -21.60 10.52
N GLY A 298 -9.92 -20.94 9.38
CA GLY A 298 -11.02 -21.21 8.46
C GLY A 298 -10.91 -22.59 7.79
N PHE A 299 -11.78 -22.87 6.83
CA PHE A 299 -11.73 -24.13 6.07
C PHE A 299 -11.11 -23.94 4.69
N VAL A 300 -10.39 -24.97 4.24
CA VAL A 300 -9.79 -25.05 2.91
C VAL A 300 -10.72 -25.81 1.99
N ILE A 301 -11.09 -25.23 0.85
CA ILE A 301 -11.95 -25.84 -0.15
C ILE A 301 -11.17 -26.22 -1.41
N SER A 302 -11.51 -27.32 -2.07
CA SER A 302 -10.98 -27.60 -3.41
C SER A 302 -11.64 -26.68 -4.45
N ASP A 303 -10.94 -26.41 -5.55
CA ASP A 303 -11.60 -26.00 -6.79
C ASP A 303 -12.52 -27.11 -7.35
N TRP A 304 -13.33 -26.77 -8.36
CA TRP A 304 -14.32 -27.63 -9.02
C TRP A 304 -13.69 -28.88 -9.64
N GLN A 305 -14.00 -30.07 -9.10
CA GLN A 305 -13.34 -31.32 -9.52
C GLN A 305 -11.80 -31.24 -9.45
N GLY A 306 -11.26 -30.37 -8.60
CA GLY A 306 -9.82 -30.16 -8.54
C GLY A 306 -9.06 -31.36 -7.99
N ILE A 307 -9.73 -32.22 -7.20
CA ILE A 307 -9.14 -33.48 -6.74
C ILE A 307 -9.04 -34.49 -7.89
N ASP A 308 -10.01 -34.52 -8.78
CA ASP A 308 -10.06 -35.39 -9.96
C ASP A 308 -8.84 -35.12 -10.85
N ARG A 309 -8.45 -33.85 -10.95
CA ARG A 309 -7.31 -33.35 -11.74
C ARG A 309 -5.95 -33.51 -11.05
N ILE A 310 -5.88 -34.25 -9.94
CA ILE A 310 -4.60 -34.70 -9.35
C ILE A 310 -3.91 -35.72 -10.26
N THR A 311 -4.69 -36.60 -10.89
CA THR A 311 -4.17 -37.61 -11.82
C THR A 311 -4.17 -37.12 -13.27
N SER A 312 -3.37 -37.78 -14.11
CA SER A 312 -3.36 -37.57 -15.55
C SER A 312 -3.59 -38.91 -16.25
N PRO A 313 -4.70 -39.10 -16.99
CA PRO A 313 -5.82 -38.16 -17.15
C PRO A 313 -6.57 -37.90 -15.82
N PRO A 314 -7.39 -36.84 -15.75
CA PRO A 314 -8.27 -36.61 -14.60
C PRO A 314 -9.11 -37.85 -14.29
N ASP A 315 -9.34 -38.11 -13.01
CA ASP A 315 -10.14 -39.23 -12.50
C ASP A 315 -9.59 -40.66 -12.76
N ALA A 316 -8.39 -40.80 -13.34
CA ALA A 316 -7.77 -42.12 -13.56
C ALA A 316 -7.60 -42.97 -12.28
N ASN A 317 -7.55 -42.34 -11.11
CA ASN A 317 -7.59 -43.02 -9.81
C ASN A 317 -8.26 -42.14 -8.74
N TYR A 318 -9.59 -42.11 -8.72
CA TYR A 318 -10.35 -41.29 -7.78
C TYR A 318 -10.05 -41.61 -6.31
N THR A 319 -9.83 -42.88 -5.97
CA THR A 319 -9.48 -43.28 -4.59
C THR A 319 -8.18 -42.64 -4.15
N TYR A 320 -7.17 -42.62 -5.02
CA TYR A 320 -5.92 -41.92 -4.78
C TYR A 320 -6.14 -40.40 -4.65
N SER A 321 -6.95 -39.80 -5.52
CA SER A 321 -7.28 -38.37 -5.46
C SER A 321 -7.95 -37.96 -4.15
N VAL A 322 -8.93 -38.73 -3.67
CA VAL A 322 -9.57 -38.52 -2.35
C VAL A 322 -8.55 -38.71 -1.23
N GLN A 323 -7.75 -39.77 -1.27
CA GLN A 323 -6.73 -40.01 -0.25
C GLN A 323 -5.73 -38.86 -0.15
N MET A 324 -5.17 -38.42 -1.29
CA MET A 324 -4.11 -37.42 -1.33
C MET A 324 -4.63 -36.04 -0.97
N SER A 325 -5.80 -35.65 -1.45
CA SER A 325 -6.38 -34.33 -1.18
C SER A 325 -6.77 -34.14 0.28
N ILE A 326 -7.45 -35.12 0.87
CA ILE A 326 -7.86 -35.05 2.28
C ILE A 326 -6.64 -35.09 3.20
N ASN A 327 -5.63 -35.92 2.91
CA ASN A 327 -4.39 -35.95 3.69
C ASN A 327 -3.48 -34.73 3.45
N ALA A 328 -3.59 -34.06 2.29
CA ALA A 328 -2.95 -32.77 2.05
C ALA A 328 -3.52 -31.66 2.93
N GLY A 329 -4.75 -31.84 3.41
CA GLY A 329 -5.42 -30.97 4.36
C GLY A 329 -6.57 -30.17 3.75
N ILE A 330 -7.17 -30.60 2.64
CA ILE A 330 -8.45 -30.04 2.19
C ILE A 330 -9.55 -30.39 3.22
N ASP A 331 -10.42 -29.43 3.50
CA ASP A 331 -11.52 -29.60 4.47
C ASP A 331 -12.85 -29.87 3.78
N MET A 332 -13.13 -29.15 2.69
CA MET A 332 -14.34 -29.30 1.88
C MET A 332 -13.97 -29.57 0.42
N VAL A 333 -14.61 -30.53 -0.22
CA VAL A 333 -14.39 -30.87 -1.62
C VAL A 333 -15.59 -30.42 -2.45
N MET A 334 -15.30 -29.62 -3.47
CA MET A 334 -16.23 -29.24 -4.53
C MET A 334 -16.30 -30.40 -5.54
N VAL A 335 -17.20 -31.35 -5.30
CA VAL A 335 -17.35 -32.64 -6.03
C VAL A 335 -18.14 -32.51 -7.33
N PRO A 336 -18.70 -31.33 -7.60
CA PRO A 336 -20.10 -31.03 -8.04
C PRO A 336 -21.10 -32.16 -8.34
N PHE A 337 -20.67 -33.29 -8.91
CA PHE A 337 -21.51 -34.29 -9.56
C PHE A 337 -21.51 -35.64 -8.83
N ASP A 338 -20.38 -36.35 -8.76
CA ASP A 338 -20.31 -37.69 -8.15
C ASP A 338 -20.10 -37.65 -6.62
N TYR A 339 -21.04 -36.99 -5.92
CA TYR A 339 -20.99 -36.87 -4.46
C TYR A 339 -21.12 -38.23 -3.76
N ALA A 340 -21.89 -39.16 -4.31
CA ALA A 340 -22.03 -40.50 -3.74
C ALA A 340 -20.71 -41.29 -3.83
N GLY A 341 -20.03 -41.25 -4.99
CA GLY A 341 -18.70 -41.85 -5.17
C GLY A 341 -17.67 -41.25 -4.23
N PHE A 342 -17.65 -39.92 -4.07
CA PHE A 342 -16.78 -39.25 -3.10
C PHE A 342 -17.03 -39.71 -1.66
N ILE A 343 -18.29 -39.67 -1.21
CA ILE A 343 -18.67 -40.02 0.16
C ILE A 343 -18.35 -41.49 0.47
N ASN A 344 -18.66 -42.40 -0.46
CA ASN A 344 -18.37 -43.83 -0.32
C ASN A 344 -16.86 -44.09 -0.25
N THR A 345 -16.09 -43.45 -1.13
CA THR A 345 -14.63 -43.56 -1.19
C THR A 345 -13.99 -43.06 0.10
N LEU A 346 -14.36 -41.86 0.56
CA LEU A 346 -13.84 -41.28 1.79
C LEU A 346 -14.23 -42.11 3.01
N THR A 347 -15.47 -42.62 3.07
CA THR A 347 -15.93 -43.52 4.13
C THR A 347 -15.09 -44.79 4.19
N SER A 348 -14.82 -45.40 3.03
CA SER A 348 -13.98 -46.59 2.92
C SER A 348 -12.55 -46.33 3.39
N LEU A 349 -11.93 -45.22 2.97
CA LEU A 349 -10.59 -44.82 3.38
C LEU A 349 -10.46 -44.57 4.88
N VAL A 350 -11.49 -44.00 5.52
CA VAL A 350 -11.52 -43.79 6.97
C VAL A 350 -11.70 -45.12 7.72
N LYS A 351 -12.63 -45.98 7.28
CA LYS A 351 -12.84 -47.32 7.87
C LYS A 351 -11.58 -48.20 7.78
N LYS A 352 -10.85 -48.10 6.66
CA LYS A 352 -9.55 -48.77 6.45
C LYS A 352 -8.38 -48.09 7.17
N LYS A 353 -8.63 -47.00 7.91
CA LYS A 353 -7.61 -46.19 8.64
C LYS A 353 -6.52 -45.57 7.74
N VAL A 354 -6.78 -45.48 6.43
CA VAL A 354 -5.91 -44.78 5.46
C VAL A 354 -6.01 -43.26 5.65
N ILE A 355 -7.20 -42.76 5.99
CA ILE A 355 -7.42 -41.39 6.47
C ILE A 355 -7.81 -41.48 7.94
N SER A 356 -7.07 -40.78 8.80
CA SER A 356 -7.36 -40.78 10.24
C SER A 356 -8.65 -40.03 10.57
N MET A 357 -9.38 -40.50 11.60
CA MET A 357 -10.56 -39.78 12.12
C MET A 357 -10.21 -38.36 12.58
N ASN A 358 -8.99 -38.14 13.11
CA ASN A 358 -8.50 -36.82 13.48
C ASN A 358 -8.42 -35.83 12.29
N ARG A 359 -8.16 -36.32 11.07
CA ARG A 359 -8.14 -35.50 9.85
C ARG A 359 -9.56 -35.07 9.46
N ILE A 360 -10.52 -35.99 9.56
CA ILE A 360 -11.94 -35.71 9.36
C ILE A 360 -12.44 -34.71 10.41
N ASP A 361 -12.09 -34.92 11.68
CA ASP A 361 -12.47 -34.01 12.76
C ASP A 361 -11.85 -32.62 12.62
N ASP A 362 -10.61 -32.48 12.11
CA ASP A 362 -10.04 -31.18 11.77
C ASP A 362 -10.82 -30.47 10.66
N ALA A 363 -11.20 -31.20 9.60
CA ALA A 363 -11.99 -30.66 8.50
C ALA A 363 -13.34 -30.14 8.97
N VAL A 364 -14.11 -30.99 9.65
CA VAL A 364 -15.44 -30.65 10.12
C VAL A 364 -15.40 -29.54 11.17
N ARG A 365 -14.42 -29.54 12.08
CA ARG A 365 -14.23 -28.44 13.05
C ARG A 365 -14.08 -27.09 12.36
N ARG A 366 -13.35 -27.01 11.25
CA ARG A 366 -13.12 -25.77 10.49
C ARG A 366 -14.38 -25.32 9.75
N ILE A 367 -15.10 -26.27 9.15
CA ILE A 367 -16.36 -26.00 8.43
C ILE A 367 -17.42 -25.49 9.41
N LEU A 368 -17.62 -26.20 10.53
CA LEU A 368 -18.56 -25.79 11.56
C LEU A 368 -18.19 -24.44 12.17
N ARG A 369 -16.89 -24.17 12.42
CA ARG A 369 -16.43 -22.86 12.92
C ARG A 369 -16.90 -21.73 12.02
N VAL A 370 -16.70 -21.83 10.70
CA VAL A 370 -17.13 -20.77 9.77
C VAL A 370 -18.65 -20.61 9.80
N LYS A 371 -19.41 -21.72 9.79
CA LYS A 371 -20.89 -21.67 9.87
C LYS A 371 -21.40 -21.01 11.16
N PHE A 372 -20.78 -21.29 12.31
CA PHE A 372 -21.14 -20.64 13.57
C PHE A 372 -20.71 -19.18 13.61
N VAL A 373 -19.47 -18.86 13.20
CA VAL A 373 -18.95 -17.48 13.20
C VAL A 373 -19.82 -16.55 12.36
N MET A 374 -20.30 -17.03 11.21
CA MET A 374 -21.13 -16.21 10.33
C MET A 374 -22.62 -16.17 10.72
N GLY A 375 -22.98 -16.75 11.86
CA GLY A 375 -24.35 -16.77 12.36
C GLY A 375 -25.32 -17.61 11.54
N LEU A 376 -24.83 -18.62 10.79
CA LEU A 376 -25.67 -19.43 9.90
C LEU A 376 -26.61 -20.37 10.66
N PHE A 377 -26.27 -20.73 11.91
CA PHE A 377 -27.17 -21.49 12.79
C PHE A 377 -28.31 -20.63 13.32
N GLU A 378 -28.09 -19.32 13.48
CA GLU A 378 -29.08 -18.37 13.96
C GLU A 378 -29.95 -17.84 12.81
N ASN A 379 -29.35 -17.62 11.64
CA ASN A 379 -30.02 -17.08 10.45
C ASN A 379 -29.78 -18.00 9.25
N PRO A 380 -30.34 -19.22 9.24
CA PRO A 380 -30.10 -20.16 8.15
C PRO A 380 -30.88 -19.79 6.89
N LEU A 381 -32.01 -19.10 7.00
CA LEU A 381 -32.90 -18.79 5.88
C LEU A 381 -32.58 -17.43 5.25
N PRO A 382 -32.87 -17.24 3.95
CA PRO A 382 -32.73 -15.94 3.30
C PRO A 382 -33.59 -14.83 3.92
N ASP A 383 -33.07 -13.58 3.88
CA ASP A 383 -33.80 -12.39 4.31
C ASP A 383 -34.45 -11.71 3.10
N PHE A 384 -35.76 -11.91 2.93
CA PHE A 384 -36.51 -11.38 1.79
C PHE A 384 -36.57 -9.85 1.75
N SER A 385 -36.27 -9.14 2.84
CA SER A 385 -36.20 -7.67 2.82
C SER A 385 -34.99 -7.13 2.06
N LEU A 386 -34.01 -7.98 1.74
CA LEU A 386 -32.83 -7.60 0.96
C LEU A 386 -33.04 -7.71 -0.55
N ALA A 387 -34.18 -8.21 -1.03
CA ALA A 387 -34.42 -8.46 -2.46
C ALA A 387 -34.11 -7.25 -3.35
N ASP A 388 -34.47 -6.04 -2.88
CA ASP A 388 -34.32 -4.78 -3.61
C ASP A 388 -32.89 -4.22 -3.61
N GLN A 389 -31.92 -4.93 -2.99
CA GLN A 389 -30.50 -4.57 -3.09
C GLN A 389 -29.91 -4.96 -4.45
N ILE A 390 -30.50 -5.91 -5.19
CA ILE A 390 -30.03 -6.31 -6.52
C ILE A 390 -30.12 -5.11 -7.47
N GLY A 391 -28.98 -4.70 -8.03
CA GLY A 391 -28.94 -3.64 -9.03
C GLY A 391 -29.34 -2.26 -8.51
N LYS A 392 -29.21 -2.04 -7.19
CA LYS A 392 -29.57 -0.79 -6.52
C LYS A 392 -28.78 0.39 -7.10
N GLU A 393 -29.43 1.53 -7.28
CA GLU A 393 -28.82 2.70 -7.94
C GLU A 393 -27.52 3.16 -7.26
N GLU A 394 -27.44 3.12 -5.93
CA GLU A 394 -26.22 3.50 -5.22
C GLU A 394 -25.05 2.53 -5.49
N HIS A 395 -25.34 1.26 -5.79
CA HIS A 395 -24.33 0.29 -6.18
C HIS A 395 -23.87 0.54 -7.63
N ARG A 396 -24.81 0.90 -8.52
CA ARG A 396 -24.50 1.29 -9.90
C ARG A 396 -23.65 2.54 -9.96
N GLU A 397 -23.96 3.56 -9.17
CA GLU A 397 -23.13 4.76 -9.08
C GLU A 397 -21.72 4.47 -8.52
N LEU A 398 -21.60 3.55 -7.56
CA LEU A 398 -20.29 3.06 -7.10
C LEU A 398 -19.55 2.30 -8.22
N ALA A 399 -20.25 1.49 -9.01
CA ALA A 399 -19.66 0.79 -10.15
C ALA A 399 -19.24 1.76 -11.26
N ARG A 400 -20.03 2.79 -11.56
CA ARG A 400 -19.67 3.91 -12.46
C ARG A 400 -18.42 4.63 -11.98
N GLU A 401 -18.31 4.92 -10.68
CA GLU A 401 -17.11 5.52 -10.10
C GLU A 401 -15.87 4.62 -10.30
N ALA A 402 -16.05 3.31 -10.11
CA ALA A 402 -15.00 2.32 -10.31
C ALA A 402 -14.58 2.18 -11.77
N VAL A 403 -15.54 2.15 -12.70
CA VAL A 403 -15.29 2.20 -14.15
C VAL A 403 -14.39 3.38 -14.44
N ARG A 404 -14.83 4.59 -14.08
CA ARG A 404 -14.14 5.84 -14.37
C ARG A 404 -12.69 5.86 -13.87
N LYS A 405 -12.46 5.40 -12.63
CA LYS A 405 -11.10 5.37 -12.05
C LYS A 405 -10.22 4.27 -12.64
N SER A 406 -10.79 3.25 -13.29
CA SER A 406 -10.05 2.13 -13.87
C SER A 406 -9.42 2.46 -15.22
N LEU A 407 -9.96 3.45 -15.91
CA LEU A 407 -9.58 3.80 -17.28
C LEU A 407 -8.16 4.37 -17.31
N VAL A 408 -7.32 3.80 -18.17
CA VAL A 408 -5.93 4.23 -18.35
C VAL A 408 -5.78 4.91 -19.70
N LEU A 409 -5.37 6.18 -19.68
CA LEU A 409 -5.05 6.93 -20.88
C LEU A 409 -3.62 6.61 -21.34
N LEU A 410 -3.49 5.94 -22.48
CA LEU A 410 -2.21 5.49 -23.04
C LEU A 410 -1.66 6.44 -24.11
N LYS A 411 -2.53 7.18 -24.80
CA LYS A 411 -2.17 8.18 -25.81
C LYS A 411 -3.21 9.30 -25.85
N ASN A 412 -2.79 10.54 -26.02
CA ASN A 412 -3.70 11.69 -26.20
C ASN A 412 -3.10 12.78 -27.10
N GLY A 413 -3.22 12.59 -28.41
CA GLY A 413 -2.62 13.41 -29.46
C GLY A 413 -1.56 12.63 -30.25
N LYS A 414 -1.47 12.87 -31.56
CA LYS A 414 -0.32 12.47 -32.39
C LYS A 414 0.90 13.34 -32.11
N ASP A 415 0.65 14.56 -31.64
CA ASP A 415 1.61 15.55 -31.15
C ASP A 415 1.26 15.84 -29.68
N SER A 416 2.25 15.79 -28.79
CA SER A 416 2.09 15.99 -27.35
C SER A 416 1.58 17.39 -26.98
N HIS A 417 1.64 18.35 -27.91
CA HIS A 417 1.13 19.72 -27.72
C HIS A 417 -0.33 19.93 -28.14
N LYS A 418 -1.00 18.92 -28.71
CA LYS A 418 -2.39 19.02 -29.20
C LYS A 418 -3.24 17.83 -28.73
N PRO A 419 -3.70 17.82 -27.47
CA PRO A 419 -4.54 16.75 -26.95
C PRO A 419 -5.90 16.68 -27.65
N LEU A 420 -6.44 15.47 -27.83
CA LEU A 420 -7.80 15.25 -28.33
C LEU A 420 -8.82 15.18 -27.19
N LEU A 421 -8.47 14.55 -26.07
CA LEU A 421 -9.29 14.45 -24.87
C LEU A 421 -8.99 15.61 -23.91
N PRO A 422 -10.01 16.17 -23.21
CA PRO A 422 -11.42 15.77 -23.29
C PRO A 422 -12.12 16.21 -24.58
N LEU A 423 -13.10 15.43 -25.04
CA LEU A 423 -13.95 15.74 -26.19
C LEU A 423 -14.98 16.83 -25.86
N SER A 424 -15.37 17.62 -26.85
CA SER A 424 -16.47 18.57 -26.70
C SER A 424 -17.82 17.83 -26.67
N LYS A 425 -18.63 18.08 -25.63
CA LYS A 425 -20.02 17.60 -25.55
C LYS A 425 -20.92 18.20 -26.63
N LYS A 426 -20.59 19.40 -27.11
CA LYS A 426 -21.30 20.08 -28.20
C LYS A 426 -20.51 19.98 -29.49
N ALA A 427 -21.01 19.22 -30.45
CA ALA A 427 -20.43 19.03 -31.78
C ALA A 427 -21.54 18.96 -32.83
N GLY A 428 -21.20 19.06 -34.12
CA GLY A 428 -22.21 18.94 -35.18
C GLY A 428 -22.69 17.50 -35.35
N LYS A 429 -21.79 16.62 -35.77
CA LYS A 429 -22.07 15.19 -35.96
C LYS A 429 -20.86 14.38 -35.50
N ILE A 430 -21.07 13.32 -34.73
CA ILE A 430 -20.01 12.45 -34.21
C ILE A 430 -20.27 11.00 -34.59
N LEU A 431 -19.21 10.20 -34.70
CA LEU A 431 -19.28 8.77 -34.99
C LEU A 431 -18.92 7.95 -33.75
N VAL A 432 -19.74 6.95 -33.44
CA VAL A 432 -19.39 5.84 -32.55
C VAL A 432 -19.29 4.58 -33.41
N ALA A 433 -18.18 3.85 -33.31
CA ALA A 433 -17.93 2.66 -34.11
C ALA A 433 -17.29 1.54 -33.30
N GLY A 434 -17.23 0.34 -33.86
CA GLY A 434 -16.60 -0.84 -33.27
C GLY A 434 -17.58 -1.78 -32.57
N SER A 435 -17.22 -3.06 -32.55
CA SER A 435 -18.03 -4.20 -32.07
C SER A 435 -18.32 -4.18 -30.56
N HIS A 436 -17.64 -3.33 -29.79
CA HIS A 436 -17.80 -3.24 -28.33
C HIS A 436 -18.54 -1.98 -27.87
N ALA A 437 -19.09 -1.18 -28.79
CA ALA A 437 -19.77 0.06 -28.43
C ALA A 437 -21.17 -0.15 -27.81
N ASP A 438 -21.91 -1.19 -28.22
CA ASP A 438 -23.33 -1.37 -27.89
C ASP A 438 -23.69 -2.84 -27.53
N ASN A 439 -23.19 -3.36 -26.39
CA ASN A 439 -23.29 -4.80 -26.08
C ASN A 439 -23.49 -5.19 -24.59
N LEU A 440 -24.05 -4.33 -23.72
CA LEU A 440 -24.45 -4.64 -22.32
C LEU A 440 -24.96 -3.42 -21.52
N GLY A 441 -25.89 -3.59 -20.56
CA GLY A 441 -26.16 -2.59 -19.50
C GLY A 441 -26.47 -1.19 -20.03
N THR A 442 -25.99 -0.13 -19.36
CA THR A 442 -25.80 1.15 -20.07
C THR A 442 -24.55 1.01 -20.93
N THR A 443 -24.76 0.88 -22.23
CA THR A 443 -23.64 0.67 -23.16
C THR A 443 -22.78 1.92 -23.28
N ILE A 444 -21.55 1.80 -23.83
CA ILE A 444 -20.72 2.97 -24.11
C ILE A 444 -21.42 3.90 -25.12
N LEU A 445 -22.14 3.33 -26.11
CA LEU A 445 -22.95 4.09 -27.05
C LEU A 445 -24.08 4.86 -26.36
N GLU A 446 -24.86 4.18 -25.50
CA GLU A 446 -25.94 4.81 -24.72
C GLU A 446 -25.41 5.91 -23.81
N ALA A 447 -24.28 5.67 -23.13
CA ALA A 447 -23.58 6.65 -22.32
C ALA A 447 -23.12 7.87 -23.11
N ILE A 448 -22.63 7.69 -24.34
CA ILE A 448 -22.25 8.82 -25.21
C ILE A 448 -23.49 9.62 -25.59
N ARG A 449 -24.59 8.94 -25.97
CA ARG A 449 -25.86 9.58 -26.34
C ARG A 449 -26.46 10.39 -25.19
N SER A 450 -26.36 9.91 -23.95
CA SER A 450 -26.86 10.61 -22.77
C SER A 450 -25.97 11.80 -22.34
N THR A 451 -24.70 11.81 -22.75
CA THR A 451 -23.70 12.79 -22.27
C THR A 451 -23.57 14.01 -23.17
N VAL A 452 -23.78 13.87 -24.48
CA VAL A 452 -23.59 14.95 -25.46
C VAL A 452 -24.72 15.97 -25.40
N ASP A 453 -24.46 17.19 -25.89
CA ASP A 453 -25.48 18.23 -26.04
C ASP A 453 -26.60 17.72 -26.95
N PRO A 454 -27.90 17.98 -26.66
CA PRO A 454 -29.01 17.56 -27.50
C PRO A 454 -28.92 18.00 -28.98
N SER A 455 -28.13 19.05 -29.29
CA SER A 455 -27.87 19.47 -30.68
C SER A 455 -26.85 18.58 -31.42
N THR A 456 -26.15 17.67 -30.74
CA THR A 456 -25.10 16.82 -31.32
C THR A 456 -25.70 15.55 -31.91
N SER A 457 -25.54 15.35 -33.23
CA SER A 457 -25.99 14.12 -33.89
C SER A 457 -25.00 12.97 -33.66
N VAL A 458 -25.41 11.93 -32.93
CA VAL A 458 -24.60 10.71 -32.70
C VAL A 458 -24.97 9.63 -33.71
N VAL A 459 -24.04 9.27 -34.60
CA VAL A 459 -24.20 8.17 -35.56
C VAL A 459 -23.44 6.95 -35.06
N PHE A 460 -24.12 5.79 -35.00
CA PHE A 460 -23.48 4.51 -34.73
C PHE A 460 -23.35 3.70 -36.02
N SER A 461 -22.15 3.16 -36.26
CA SER A 461 -21.90 2.16 -37.29
C SER A 461 -20.82 1.21 -36.80
N GLU A 462 -21.13 -0.07 -36.67
CA GLU A 462 -20.23 -1.03 -36.04
C GLU A 462 -18.90 -1.17 -36.80
N ASN A 463 -18.95 -1.28 -38.14
CA ASN A 463 -17.76 -1.41 -38.98
C ASN A 463 -17.90 -0.58 -40.28
N PRO A 464 -17.78 0.76 -40.21
CA PRO A 464 -17.94 1.63 -41.36
C PRO A 464 -16.76 1.53 -42.33
N ASP A 465 -17.03 1.66 -43.63
CA ASP A 465 -15.99 1.86 -44.64
C ASP A 465 -15.49 3.31 -44.68
N ALA A 466 -14.38 3.55 -45.41
CA ALA A 466 -13.74 4.85 -45.45
C ALA A 466 -14.61 5.94 -46.12
N ASP A 467 -15.46 5.56 -47.08
CA ASP A 467 -16.29 6.50 -47.84
C ASP A 467 -17.48 6.96 -47.01
N PHE A 468 -18.06 6.08 -46.20
CA PHE A 468 -19.04 6.41 -45.18
C PHE A 468 -18.49 7.43 -44.17
N VAL A 469 -17.26 7.22 -43.67
CA VAL A 469 -16.64 8.14 -42.71
C VAL A 469 -16.34 9.50 -43.34
N LYS A 470 -15.84 9.53 -44.59
CA LYS A 470 -15.50 10.78 -45.31
C LYS A 470 -16.73 11.61 -45.65
N SER A 471 -17.76 10.97 -46.23
CA SER A 471 -18.96 11.65 -46.75
C SER A 471 -19.84 12.28 -45.66
N ASN A 472 -19.74 11.80 -44.42
CA ASN A 472 -20.55 12.27 -43.30
C ASN A 472 -19.95 13.47 -42.53
N HIS A 473 -18.70 13.85 -42.80
CA HIS A 473 -18.02 15.00 -42.19
C HIS A 473 -18.09 15.03 -40.64
N PHE A 474 -17.76 13.92 -39.99
CA PHE A 474 -17.77 13.82 -38.52
C PHE A 474 -16.76 14.76 -37.85
N SER A 475 -17.15 15.36 -36.73
CA SER A 475 -16.27 16.22 -35.91
C SER A 475 -15.15 15.43 -35.23
N TYR A 476 -15.47 14.22 -34.76
CA TYR A 476 -14.55 13.21 -34.23
C TYR A 476 -15.25 11.84 -34.20
N ALA A 477 -14.48 10.78 -33.97
CA ALA A 477 -14.98 9.42 -33.79
C ALA A 477 -14.51 8.78 -32.47
N ILE A 478 -15.35 7.91 -31.91
CA ILE A 478 -15.02 7.03 -30.78
C ILE A 478 -15.12 5.59 -31.30
N VAL A 479 -14.00 4.87 -31.32
CA VAL A 479 -13.90 3.49 -31.81
C VAL A 479 -13.71 2.56 -30.62
N VAL A 480 -14.71 1.72 -30.34
CA VAL A 480 -14.73 0.81 -29.18
C VAL A 480 -14.56 -0.63 -29.68
N VAL A 481 -13.39 -1.21 -29.40
CA VAL A 481 -13.02 -2.56 -29.86
C VAL A 481 -12.32 -3.32 -28.74
N GLY A 482 -12.13 -4.63 -28.86
CA GLY A 482 -11.63 -5.39 -27.73
C GLY A 482 -11.64 -6.91 -27.88
N GLU A 483 -11.43 -7.61 -26.76
CA GLU A 483 -11.60 -9.07 -26.69
C GLU A 483 -13.08 -9.43 -26.49
N PRO A 484 -13.57 -10.56 -27.03
CA PRO A 484 -14.86 -11.12 -26.64
C PRO A 484 -14.77 -11.68 -25.21
N PRO A 485 -15.91 -11.91 -24.52
CA PRO A 485 -15.88 -12.53 -23.20
C PRO A 485 -15.25 -13.93 -23.20
N TYR A 486 -14.46 -14.23 -22.17
CA TYR A 486 -13.83 -15.54 -21.95
C TYR A 486 -13.64 -15.81 -20.44
N ALA A 487 -13.45 -17.07 -20.07
CA ALA A 487 -13.05 -17.46 -18.73
C ALA A 487 -12.13 -18.68 -18.78
N GLU A 488 -11.17 -18.72 -17.85
CA GLU A 488 -10.31 -19.88 -17.62
C GLU A 488 -9.58 -20.31 -18.89
N THR A 489 -9.55 -21.61 -19.18
CA THR A 489 -8.82 -22.19 -20.32
C THR A 489 -9.28 -21.65 -21.67
N ALA A 490 -10.57 -21.28 -21.83
CA ALA A 490 -11.06 -20.70 -23.08
C ALA A 490 -10.46 -19.32 -23.38
N GLY A 491 -9.93 -18.64 -22.36
CA GLY A 491 -9.22 -17.39 -22.49
C GLY A 491 -7.72 -17.53 -22.72
N ASP A 492 -7.14 -18.73 -22.66
CA ASP A 492 -5.71 -18.87 -22.90
C ASP A 492 -5.41 -18.50 -24.35
N SER A 493 -4.48 -17.56 -24.56
CA SER A 493 -4.17 -17.06 -25.90
C SER A 493 -2.69 -16.79 -26.04
N LEU A 494 -2.08 -17.38 -27.07
CA LEU A 494 -0.66 -17.19 -27.38
C LEU A 494 -0.40 -15.94 -28.24
N ASN A 495 -1.41 -15.41 -28.92
CA ASN A 495 -1.26 -14.29 -29.87
C ASN A 495 -1.73 -12.94 -29.34
N LEU A 496 -2.65 -12.92 -28.36
CA LEU A 496 -3.19 -11.71 -27.71
C LEU A 496 -3.60 -10.60 -28.69
N THR A 497 -4.10 -10.98 -29.86
CA THR A 497 -4.61 -10.04 -30.88
C THR A 497 -6.11 -9.86 -30.72
N ILE A 498 -6.59 -8.62 -30.85
CA ILE A 498 -8.04 -8.35 -30.95
C ILE A 498 -8.61 -8.98 -32.25
N PRO A 499 -9.81 -9.59 -32.22
CA PRO A 499 -10.43 -10.19 -33.39
C PRO A 499 -10.88 -9.15 -34.42
N GLU A 500 -11.06 -9.58 -35.67
CA GLU A 500 -11.74 -8.79 -36.70
C GLU A 500 -13.28 -8.99 -36.63
N PRO A 501 -14.08 -7.97 -37.01
CA PRO A 501 -13.68 -6.60 -37.33
C PRO A 501 -13.26 -5.83 -36.07
N GLY A 502 -12.07 -5.24 -36.11
CA GLY A 502 -11.53 -4.44 -35.00
C GLY A 502 -10.29 -3.67 -35.43
N PRO A 503 -9.17 -4.37 -35.74
CA PRO A 503 -8.03 -3.76 -36.41
C PRO A 503 -8.39 -3.02 -37.70
N THR A 504 -9.26 -3.61 -38.54
CA THR A 504 -9.72 -2.97 -39.78
C THR A 504 -10.53 -1.71 -39.47
N THR A 505 -11.45 -1.77 -38.51
CA THR A 505 -12.27 -0.62 -38.08
C THR A 505 -11.41 0.53 -37.55
N ILE A 506 -10.38 0.23 -36.73
CA ILE A 506 -9.42 1.23 -36.25
C ILE A 506 -8.74 1.93 -37.43
N ARG A 507 -8.16 1.17 -38.37
CA ARG A 507 -7.42 1.76 -39.50
C ARG A 507 -8.32 2.62 -40.37
N THR A 508 -9.52 2.14 -40.67
CA THR A 508 -10.47 2.82 -41.55
C THR A 508 -10.97 4.12 -40.93
N VAL A 509 -11.44 4.10 -39.67
CA VAL A 509 -12.00 5.29 -39.02
C VAL A 509 -10.91 6.30 -38.67
N CYS A 510 -9.84 5.87 -37.99
CA CYS A 510 -8.76 6.75 -37.52
C CYS A 510 -7.88 7.29 -38.66
N GLY A 511 -7.91 6.64 -39.83
CA GLY A 511 -7.25 7.14 -41.03
C GLY A 511 -7.99 8.32 -41.68
N VAL A 512 -9.28 8.51 -41.37
CA VAL A 512 -10.14 9.51 -42.02
C VAL A 512 -10.49 10.68 -41.10
N VAL A 513 -10.81 10.40 -39.84
CA VAL A 513 -11.26 11.40 -38.85
C VAL A 513 -10.49 11.25 -37.54
N LYS A 514 -10.36 12.35 -36.78
CA LYS A 514 -9.76 12.30 -35.45
C LYS A 514 -10.49 11.28 -34.59
N CYS A 515 -9.76 10.33 -34.02
CA CYS A 515 -10.36 9.20 -33.32
C CYS A 515 -9.81 8.99 -31.91
N VAL A 516 -10.69 8.58 -31.00
CA VAL A 516 -10.32 7.95 -29.73
C VAL A 516 -10.59 6.47 -29.86
N VAL A 517 -9.59 5.63 -29.62
CA VAL A 517 -9.77 4.18 -29.52
C VAL A 517 -9.92 3.79 -28.05
N VAL A 518 -11.03 3.13 -27.72
CA VAL A 518 -11.31 2.57 -26.40
C VAL A 518 -11.19 1.05 -26.51
N VAL A 519 -10.21 0.47 -25.81
CA VAL A 519 -9.94 -0.97 -25.82
C VAL A 519 -10.59 -1.63 -24.62
N VAL A 520 -11.57 -2.50 -24.87
CA VAL A 520 -12.25 -3.33 -23.86
C VAL A 520 -11.59 -4.72 -23.84
N SER A 521 -10.74 -4.98 -22.86
CA SER A 521 -9.94 -6.22 -22.81
C SER A 521 -9.72 -6.72 -21.39
N GLY A 522 -9.53 -8.02 -21.21
CA GLY A 522 -9.21 -8.59 -19.90
C GLY A 522 -7.74 -8.39 -19.50
N ARG A 523 -6.92 -7.86 -20.40
CA ARG A 523 -5.45 -7.83 -20.33
C ARG A 523 -4.86 -6.93 -21.40
N PRO A 524 -3.55 -6.62 -21.34
CA PRO A 524 -2.83 -6.04 -22.46
C PRO A 524 -2.97 -6.91 -23.73
N VAL A 525 -3.17 -6.27 -24.86
CA VAL A 525 -3.32 -6.90 -26.19
C VAL A 525 -2.39 -6.22 -27.21
N VAL A 526 -2.14 -6.88 -28.34
CA VAL A 526 -1.34 -6.31 -29.44
C VAL A 526 -2.03 -5.04 -29.96
N ILE A 527 -1.39 -3.89 -29.74
CA ILE A 527 -1.92 -2.57 -30.16
C ILE A 527 -0.91 -1.76 -30.99
N GLU A 528 0.38 -2.09 -30.90
CA GLU A 528 1.49 -1.39 -31.57
C GLU A 528 1.24 -1.09 -33.07
N PRO A 529 0.72 -2.03 -33.89
CA PRO A 529 0.54 -1.80 -35.33
C PRO A 529 -0.45 -0.68 -35.68
N TYR A 530 -1.27 -0.25 -34.72
CA TYR A 530 -2.35 0.72 -34.94
C TYR A 530 -2.07 2.05 -34.25
N LEU A 531 -1.04 2.15 -33.39
CA LEU A 531 -0.78 3.34 -32.58
C LEU A 531 -0.55 4.60 -33.41
N SER A 532 0.04 4.49 -34.61
CA SER A 532 0.35 5.64 -35.47
C SER A 532 -0.90 6.33 -36.02
N VAL A 533 -1.98 5.57 -36.29
CA VAL A 533 -3.22 6.12 -36.85
C VAL A 533 -4.14 6.70 -35.78
N MET A 534 -4.09 6.22 -34.54
CA MET A 534 -4.91 6.70 -33.42
C MET A 534 -4.50 8.10 -32.96
N ASP A 535 -5.45 8.96 -32.63
CA ASP A 535 -5.15 10.22 -31.94
C ASP A 535 -5.11 10.01 -30.43
N ALA A 536 -6.09 9.29 -29.85
CA ALA A 536 -6.07 8.90 -28.44
C ALA A 536 -6.35 7.40 -28.25
N LEU A 537 -5.80 6.83 -27.18
CA LEU A 537 -5.96 5.42 -26.81
C LEU A 537 -6.27 5.30 -25.32
N VAL A 538 -7.37 4.63 -25.00
CA VAL A 538 -7.83 4.36 -23.64
C VAL A 538 -7.95 2.85 -23.43
N ALA A 539 -7.32 2.32 -22.39
CA ALA A 539 -7.60 0.97 -21.91
C ALA A 539 -8.75 1.02 -20.92
N ALA A 540 -9.88 0.42 -21.29
CA ALA A 540 -11.10 0.36 -20.48
C ALA A 540 -11.23 -0.93 -19.66
N TRP A 541 -10.33 -1.88 -19.88
CA TRP A 541 -10.37 -3.20 -19.27
C TRP A 541 -11.71 -3.90 -19.55
N LEU A 542 -12.33 -4.51 -18.54
CA LEU A 542 -13.69 -5.01 -18.58
C LEU A 542 -14.51 -4.17 -17.58
N PRO A 543 -15.14 -3.07 -18.02
CA PRO A 543 -15.68 -2.03 -17.12
C PRO A 543 -16.92 -2.47 -16.34
N GLY A 544 -17.68 -3.46 -16.82
CA GLY A 544 -18.93 -3.89 -16.15
C GLY A 544 -20.17 -3.20 -16.75
N SER A 545 -21.23 -3.05 -15.96
CA SER A 545 -22.55 -2.63 -16.45
C SER A 545 -22.71 -1.12 -16.66
N GLU A 546 -21.82 -0.31 -16.11
CA GLU A 546 -21.98 1.14 -15.98
C GLU A 546 -21.11 1.90 -16.99
N GLY A 547 -21.42 1.76 -18.29
CA GLY A 547 -20.66 2.36 -19.40
C GLY A 547 -20.57 3.89 -19.33
N GLN A 548 -21.45 4.54 -18.57
CA GLN A 548 -21.41 5.97 -18.28
C GLN A 548 -20.06 6.41 -17.67
N GLY A 549 -19.40 5.57 -16.88
CA GLY A 549 -18.08 5.90 -16.33
C GLY A 549 -16.99 6.08 -17.39
N VAL A 550 -17.17 5.53 -18.60
CA VAL A 550 -16.30 5.77 -19.77
C VAL A 550 -16.57 7.15 -20.36
N ALA A 551 -17.83 7.50 -20.60
CA ALA A 551 -18.19 8.82 -21.13
C ALA A 551 -17.76 9.96 -20.19
N ASP A 552 -17.88 9.76 -18.87
CA ASP A 552 -17.50 10.73 -17.84
C ASP A 552 -16.07 11.30 -18.01
N VAL A 553 -15.10 10.46 -18.40
CA VAL A 553 -13.71 10.92 -18.62
C VAL A 553 -13.41 11.29 -20.06
N LEU A 554 -14.10 10.69 -21.03
CA LEU A 554 -13.94 11.08 -22.43
C LEU A 554 -14.38 12.52 -22.67
N TYR A 555 -15.42 12.97 -21.98
CA TYR A 555 -15.98 14.33 -22.09
C TYR A 555 -15.52 15.29 -21.00
N GLY A 556 -14.63 14.86 -20.10
CA GLY A 556 -13.98 15.74 -19.12
C GLY A 556 -14.85 16.15 -17.93
N ASP A 557 -15.92 15.43 -17.63
CA ASP A 557 -16.62 15.58 -16.33
C ASP A 557 -15.68 15.22 -15.17
N TYR A 558 -14.74 14.32 -15.45
CA TYR A 558 -13.64 13.95 -14.57
C TYR A 558 -12.35 13.70 -15.37
N GLY A 559 -11.20 13.84 -14.70
CA GLY A 559 -9.90 13.49 -15.29
C GLY A 559 -9.57 11.99 -15.21
N PHE A 560 -8.74 11.50 -16.13
CA PHE A 560 -8.18 10.15 -16.06
C PHE A 560 -7.22 10.01 -14.87
N THR A 561 -7.44 9.01 -14.03
CA THR A 561 -6.57 8.71 -12.87
C THR A 561 -5.99 7.30 -12.88
N GLY A 562 -6.51 6.41 -13.72
CA GLY A 562 -6.09 5.02 -13.79
C GLY A 562 -4.62 4.90 -14.20
N LYS A 563 -3.93 3.93 -13.60
CA LYS A 563 -2.56 3.56 -13.96
C LYS A 563 -2.52 2.09 -14.36
N LEU A 564 -1.62 1.75 -15.29
CA LEU A 564 -1.44 0.37 -15.71
C LEU A 564 -1.12 -0.54 -14.50
N PRO A 565 -1.96 -1.54 -14.22
CA PRO A 565 -1.68 -2.55 -13.19
C PRO A 565 -0.82 -3.69 -13.75
N ARG A 566 -0.48 -3.65 -15.04
CA ARG A 566 0.29 -4.65 -15.78
C ARG A 566 1.18 -4.00 -16.83
N THR A 567 2.29 -4.66 -17.14
CA THR A 567 3.15 -4.27 -18.27
C THR A 567 2.41 -4.46 -19.59
N TRP A 568 2.36 -3.44 -20.44
CA TRP A 568 1.86 -3.57 -21.82
C TRP A 568 3.01 -3.97 -22.74
N PHE A 569 2.93 -5.14 -23.36
CA PHE A 569 3.99 -5.66 -24.23
C PHE A 569 3.96 -5.01 -25.62
N LYS A 570 5.12 -4.93 -26.28
CA LYS A 570 5.20 -4.51 -27.69
C LYS A 570 4.82 -5.65 -28.63
N SER A 571 5.30 -6.86 -28.32
CA SER A 571 4.99 -8.08 -29.05
C SER A 571 4.87 -9.28 -28.11
N VAL A 572 4.12 -10.31 -28.50
CA VAL A 572 3.84 -11.47 -27.63
C VAL A 572 5.06 -12.36 -27.40
N GLU A 573 6.07 -12.28 -28.27
CA GLU A 573 7.35 -12.98 -28.15
C GLU A 573 8.13 -12.55 -26.91
N GLN A 574 7.80 -11.39 -26.32
CA GLN A 574 8.43 -10.91 -25.09
C GLN A 574 7.93 -11.65 -23.84
N LEU A 575 6.80 -12.35 -23.90
CA LEU A 575 6.12 -12.89 -22.73
C LEU A 575 6.75 -14.21 -22.21
N PRO A 576 6.84 -14.42 -20.88
CA PRO A 576 6.34 -13.56 -19.81
C PRO A 576 7.26 -12.36 -19.52
N MET A 577 6.69 -11.16 -19.67
CA MET A 577 7.35 -9.88 -19.44
C MET A 577 6.59 -9.13 -18.36
N ASN A 578 7.25 -8.92 -17.23
CA ASN A 578 6.69 -8.24 -16.07
C ASN A 578 7.63 -7.11 -15.69
N MET A 579 7.20 -6.17 -14.85
CA MET A 579 8.03 -5.05 -14.39
C MET A 579 9.38 -5.48 -13.78
N ALA A 580 9.51 -6.74 -13.32
CA ALA A 580 10.77 -7.33 -12.84
C ALA A 580 11.58 -8.13 -13.89
N THR A 581 11.03 -8.48 -15.07
CA THR A 581 11.67 -9.35 -16.09
C THR A 581 12.11 -8.65 -17.38
N TRP A 582 12.01 -7.32 -17.51
CA TRP A 582 12.63 -6.53 -18.61
C TRP A 582 14.18 -6.56 -18.64
N HIS A 583 14.77 -7.50 -17.92
CA HIS A 583 16.13 -7.44 -17.47
C HIS A 583 16.85 -8.80 -17.41
N ALA A 584 16.26 -9.85 -17.98
CA ALA A 584 16.95 -11.09 -18.37
C ALA A 584 15.99 -11.96 -19.23
N PRO A 585 16.39 -12.65 -20.32
CA PRO A 585 17.64 -12.63 -21.07
C PRO A 585 17.42 -12.89 -22.60
N MET A 586 16.99 -11.92 -23.42
CA MET A 586 16.79 -12.15 -24.88
C MET A 586 18.03 -11.84 -25.75
N LEU A 587 19.19 -11.66 -25.13
CA LEU A 587 20.42 -11.22 -25.83
C LEU A 587 21.57 -12.24 -25.71
N ARG A 588 21.32 -13.46 -25.24
CA ARG A 588 22.37 -14.50 -25.07
C ARG A 588 22.62 -15.41 -26.29
N SER A 589 21.78 -15.39 -27.33
CA SER A 589 21.78 -16.48 -28.32
C SER A 589 22.34 -16.14 -29.71
N LEU A 590 22.58 -14.86 -30.03
CA LEU A 590 23.11 -14.45 -31.35
C LEU A 590 24.56 -13.93 -31.32
N PHE A 591 25.21 -13.89 -30.16
CA PHE A 591 26.58 -13.39 -30.00
C PHE A 591 27.59 -14.47 -29.56
N LEU A 592 27.29 -15.75 -29.84
CA LEU A 592 28.27 -16.84 -29.73
C LEU A 592 29.03 -17.11 -31.03
N LEU A 593 28.73 -16.36 -32.10
CA LEU A 593 29.44 -16.43 -33.39
C LEU A 593 30.17 -15.15 -33.80
N TRP A 594 30.08 -14.07 -33.02
CA TRP A 594 30.92 -12.88 -33.20
C TRP A 594 31.63 -12.56 -31.90
N TRP A 595 32.65 -13.37 -31.63
CA TRP A 595 33.74 -13.10 -30.72
C TRP A 595 34.63 -11.99 -31.34
N ALA A 596 34.05 -10.82 -31.59
CA ALA A 596 34.74 -9.60 -31.97
C ALA A 596 33.73 -8.45 -31.92
N ALA A 597 33.80 -7.63 -30.88
CA ALA A 597 33.14 -6.33 -30.77
C ALA A 597 31.59 -6.30 -30.77
N SER A 598 30.97 -6.24 -29.58
CA SER A 598 29.88 -5.30 -29.20
C SER A 598 29.33 -5.59 -27.79
N ILE A 599 28.92 -4.54 -27.06
CA ILE A 599 28.81 -4.46 -25.58
C ILE A 599 27.34 -4.60 -25.12
N HIS A 600 27.03 -5.56 -24.23
CA HIS A 600 25.72 -5.72 -23.58
C HIS A 600 25.54 -4.80 -22.36
N ALA A 601 24.43 -4.05 -22.29
CA ALA A 601 24.08 -3.25 -21.11
C ALA A 601 23.40 -4.09 -20.00
N GLU A 602 23.89 -3.98 -18.77
CA GLU A 602 23.55 -4.79 -17.59
C GLU A 602 22.23 -4.32 -16.90
N TYR A 603 21.38 -5.23 -16.40
CA TYR A 603 20.24 -4.88 -15.54
C TYR A 603 20.69 -4.26 -14.22
N LEU A 604 20.23 -3.04 -13.95
CA LEU A 604 20.52 -2.29 -12.73
C LEU A 604 19.33 -2.38 -11.75
N LYS A 605 19.28 -3.40 -10.88
CA LYS A 605 18.17 -3.60 -9.91
C LYS A 605 17.97 -2.38 -9.00
N TYR A 606 19.01 -1.63 -8.70
CA TYR A 606 18.86 -0.43 -7.88
C TYR A 606 18.06 0.70 -8.56
N LYS A 607 17.99 0.72 -9.89
CA LYS A 607 17.15 1.68 -10.63
C LYS A 607 15.68 1.24 -10.71
N ASP A 608 15.35 0.01 -10.32
CA ASP A 608 13.98 -0.51 -10.35
C ASP A 608 13.22 -0.09 -9.08
N PRO A 609 12.24 0.83 -9.17
CA PRO A 609 11.51 1.32 -8.01
C PRO A 609 10.65 0.27 -7.31
N ASN A 610 10.39 -0.86 -7.97
CA ASN A 610 9.54 -1.93 -7.43
C ASN A 610 10.32 -2.91 -6.54
N GLN A 611 11.66 -2.84 -6.57
CA GLN A 611 12.48 -3.66 -5.68
C GLN A 611 12.41 -3.11 -4.25
N PRO A 612 12.37 -3.97 -3.22
CA PRO A 612 12.48 -3.52 -1.84
C PRO A 612 13.73 -2.66 -1.64
N VAL A 613 13.62 -1.61 -0.81
CA VAL A 613 14.72 -0.68 -0.56
C VAL A 613 16.03 -1.42 -0.26
N GLU A 614 16.01 -2.43 0.61
CA GLU A 614 17.22 -3.20 0.95
C GLU A 614 17.84 -3.96 -0.23
N VAL A 615 17.02 -4.43 -1.17
CA VAL A 615 17.51 -5.12 -2.39
C VAL A 615 18.18 -4.12 -3.31
N ARG A 616 17.57 -2.94 -3.50
CA ARG A 616 18.13 -1.85 -4.30
C ARG A 616 19.43 -1.33 -3.72
N VAL A 617 19.47 -1.15 -2.40
CA VAL A 617 20.67 -0.79 -1.67
C VAL A 617 21.76 -1.84 -1.88
N LYS A 618 21.44 -3.13 -1.73
CA LYS A 618 22.43 -4.20 -1.91
C LYS A 618 22.98 -4.24 -3.34
N ASP A 619 22.12 -4.13 -4.35
CA ASP A 619 22.56 -4.12 -5.75
C ASP A 619 23.43 -2.91 -6.07
N LEU A 620 23.00 -1.70 -5.68
CA LEU A 620 23.80 -0.50 -5.89
C LEU A 620 25.14 -0.59 -5.17
N LEU A 621 25.12 -0.96 -3.89
CA LEU A 621 26.32 -1.06 -3.07
C LEU A 621 27.36 -2.05 -3.66
N ASN A 622 26.90 -3.12 -4.30
CA ASN A 622 27.76 -4.10 -4.96
C ASN A 622 28.38 -3.57 -6.27
N ARG A 623 27.75 -2.58 -6.91
CA ARG A 623 28.24 -1.95 -8.16
C ARG A 623 29.17 -0.77 -7.91
N MET A 624 29.15 -0.24 -6.70
CA MET A 624 29.93 0.92 -6.32
C MET A 624 31.39 0.53 -6.08
N THR A 625 32.27 1.29 -6.70
CA THR A 625 33.69 1.37 -6.38
C THR A 625 33.90 1.97 -4.99
N LEU A 626 35.12 1.83 -4.46
CA LEU A 626 35.49 2.48 -3.21
C LEU A 626 35.36 4.00 -3.29
N ALA A 627 35.72 4.62 -4.43
CA ALA A 627 35.61 6.06 -4.63
C ALA A 627 34.14 6.52 -4.59
N GLU A 628 33.24 5.82 -5.30
CA GLU A 628 31.80 6.09 -5.25
C GLU A 628 31.27 5.93 -3.81
N LYS A 629 31.70 4.88 -3.07
CA LYS A 629 31.28 4.65 -1.67
C LYS A 629 31.73 5.78 -0.74
N ILE A 630 32.98 6.19 -0.82
CA ILE A 630 33.51 7.27 0.01
C ILE A 630 32.87 8.61 -0.37
N GLY A 631 32.66 8.88 -1.66
CA GLY A 631 31.93 10.06 -2.13
C GLY A 631 30.53 10.16 -1.54
N GLN A 632 29.81 9.03 -1.45
CA GLN A 632 28.49 9.00 -0.81
C GLN A 632 28.51 9.34 0.68
N MET A 633 29.65 9.13 1.38
CA MET A 633 29.84 9.49 2.78
C MET A 633 30.23 10.96 2.98
N THR A 634 30.35 11.75 1.91
CA THR A 634 30.82 13.14 1.94
C THR A 634 29.67 14.10 1.72
N GLN A 635 29.54 15.09 2.60
CA GLN A 635 28.64 16.24 2.44
C GLN A 635 29.45 17.54 2.33
N ILE A 636 29.20 18.35 1.29
CA ILE A 636 29.91 19.62 1.03
C ILE A 636 28.97 20.83 1.06
N GLU A 637 29.55 22.03 1.11
CA GLU A 637 28.81 23.28 0.98
C GLU A 637 28.58 23.61 -0.51
N ARG A 638 27.41 24.14 -0.86
CA ARG A 638 27.03 24.39 -2.26
C ARG A 638 27.97 25.30 -3.05
N LYS A 639 28.68 26.25 -2.42
CA LYS A 639 29.66 27.13 -3.10
C LYS A 639 30.89 26.35 -3.57
N ASN A 640 31.17 25.21 -2.96
CA ASN A 640 32.25 24.31 -3.37
C ASN A 640 31.75 23.21 -4.31
N ALA A 641 30.45 23.17 -4.63
CA ALA A 641 29.90 22.27 -5.61
C ALA A 641 30.05 22.86 -7.02
N SER A 642 30.63 22.07 -7.91
CA SER A 642 30.65 22.33 -9.36
C SER A 642 30.35 21.03 -10.10
N ASP A 643 29.97 21.12 -11.37
CA ASP A 643 29.70 19.94 -12.20
C ASP A 643 30.87 18.94 -12.17
N GLN A 644 32.10 19.46 -12.25
CA GLN A 644 33.33 18.67 -12.19
C GLN A 644 33.49 17.99 -10.82
N VAL A 645 33.35 18.75 -9.72
CA VAL A 645 33.52 18.23 -8.36
C VAL A 645 32.51 17.12 -8.07
N LEU A 646 31.25 17.30 -8.46
CA LEU A 646 30.20 16.32 -8.21
C LEU A 646 30.43 15.01 -8.97
N LYS A 647 30.97 15.08 -10.19
CA LYS A 647 31.28 13.91 -11.02
C LYS A 647 32.55 13.19 -10.56
N ASP A 648 33.61 13.93 -10.24
CA ASP A 648 34.91 13.34 -9.90
C ASP A 648 34.93 12.70 -8.51
N TYR A 649 34.24 13.32 -7.55
CA TYR A 649 34.24 12.89 -6.16
C TYR A 649 32.97 12.15 -5.74
N PHE A 650 32.01 11.96 -6.65
CA PHE A 650 30.75 11.23 -6.41
C PHE A 650 30.01 11.69 -5.15
N ILE A 651 29.96 13.00 -4.93
CA ILE A 651 29.49 13.63 -3.69
C ILE A 651 28.08 13.16 -3.34
N GLY A 652 27.91 12.66 -2.12
CA GLY A 652 26.66 12.08 -1.64
C GLY A 652 25.61 13.09 -1.23
N ASN A 653 26.03 14.26 -0.74
CA ASN A 653 25.14 15.26 -0.19
C ASN A 653 25.72 16.67 -0.34
N ILE A 654 24.85 17.66 -0.59
CA ILE A 654 25.19 19.08 -0.64
C ILE A 654 24.29 19.82 0.34
N LEU A 655 24.79 20.88 0.96
CA LEU A 655 23.99 21.69 1.88
C LEU A 655 24.13 23.19 1.59
N SER A 656 23.16 23.96 2.04
CA SER A 656 23.27 25.41 2.23
C SER A 656 23.35 25.75 3.72
N GLY A 657 24.47 26.34 4.13
CA GLY A 657 24.60 26.87 5.50
C GLY A 657 23.74 28.13 5.69
N GLY A 658 23.63 28.61 6.93
CA GLY A 658 22.95 29.89 7.21
C GLY A 658 23.58 31.03 6.38
N GLY A 659 22.76 31.77 5.63
CA GLY A 659 23.20 32.82 4.70
C GLY A 659 23.64 32.31 3.33
N SER A 660 23.77 31.01 3.14
CA SER A 660 24.21 30.44 1.86
C SER A 660 23.06 30.29 0.87
N VAL A 661 22.76 31.37 0.16
CA VAL A 661 21.64 31.46 -0.80
C VAL A 661 22.13 31.52 -2.27
N PRO A 662 21.35 31.02 -3.26
CA PRO A 662 21.71 31.07 -4.68
C PRO A 662 22.02 32.49 -5.18
N ALA A 663 21.23 33.45 -4.71
CA ALA A 663 21.36 34.88 -4.97
C ALA A 663 20.69 35.66 -3.81
N PRO A 664 21.00 36.95 -3.62
CA PRO A 664 20.26 37.81 -2.69
C PRO A 664 18.76 37.77 -2.99
N GLN A 665 17.94 37.54 -1.95
CA GLN A 665 16.48 37.42 -2.07
C GLN A 665 16.01 36.37 -3.09
N ALA A 666 16.79 35.31 -3.30
CA ALA A 666 16.48 34.23 -4.25
C ALA A 666 15.05 33.72 -4.10
N SER A 667 14.34 33.65 -5.22
CA SER A 667 13.02 33.06 -5.30
C SER A 667 13.07 31.54 -5.14
N ALA A 668 11.93 30.91 -4.86
CA ALA A 668 11.81 29.44 -4.84
C ALA A 668 12.35 28.80 -6.14
N LYS A 669 12.13 29.47 -7.28
CA LYS A 669 12.59 29.01 -8.59
C LYS A 669 14.11 29.04 -8.72
N ASP A 670 14.77 30.06 -8.18
CA ASP A 670 16.24 30.17 -8.21
C ASP A 670 16.90 29.03 -7.42
N TRP A 671 16.33 28.70 -6.26
CA TRP A 671 16.75 27.52 -5.48
C TRP A 671 16.57 26.22 -6.25
N MET A 672 15.39 26.01 -6.84
CA MET A 672 15.11 24.78 -7.59
C MET A 672 16.00 24.65 -8.83
N ASN A 673 16.28 25.74 -9.54
CA ASN A 673 17.19 25.75 -10.69
C ASN A 673 18.62 25.36 -10.28
N MET A 674 19.14 25.93 -9.19
CA MET A 674 20.47 25.58 -8.66
C MET A 674 20.52 24.10 -8.26
N ILE A 675 19.52 23.60 -7.54
CA ILE A 675 19.47 22.18 -7.12
C ILE A 675 19.35 21.25 -8.33
N ASN A 676 18.53 21.60 -9.32
CA ASN A 676 18.44 20.86 -10.58
C ASN A 676 19.79 20.71 -11.28
N GLN A 677 20.59 21.77 -11.30
CA GLN A 677 21.92 21.74 -11.92
C GLN A 677 22.82 20.72 -11.21
N PHE A 678 22.95 20.82 -9.89
CA PHE A 678 23.75 19.87 -9.10
C PHE A 678 23.23 18.43 -9.22
N GLN A 679 21.92 18.25 -9.18
CA GLN A 679 21.30 16.94 -9.28
C GLN A 679 21.60 16.31 -10.64
N SER A 680 21.51 17.08 -11.73
CA SER A 680 21.80 16.62 -13.08
C SER A 680 23.26 16.17 -13.22
N SER A 681 24.21 16.88 -12.62
CA SER A 681 25.62 16.48 -12.57
C SER A 681 25.79 15.11 -11.90
N CYS A 682 25.17 14.89 -10.73
CA CYS A 682 25.22 13.61 -10.03
C CYS A 682 24.56 12.48 -10.84
N LEU A 683 23.42 12.74 -11.48
CA LEU A 683 22.68 11.76 -12.28
C LEU A 683 23.43 11.35 -13.57
N SER A 684 24.29 12.20 -14.11
CA SER A 684 25.10 11.87 -15.29
C SER A 684 26.31 10.96 -15.00
N THR A 685 26.61 10.69 -13.72
CA THR A 685 27.64 9.72 -13.35
C THR A 685 27.21 8.30 -13.76
N ARG A 686 28.18 7.37 -13.88
CA ARG A 686 27.93 6.01 -14.37
C ARG A 686 26.79 5.27 -13.61
N LEU A 687 26.69 5.48 -12.30
CA LEU A 687 25.64 4.87 -11.48
C LEU A 687 24.42 5.79 -11.25
N GLY A 688 24.45 7.03 -11.75
CA GLY A 688 23.36 8.00 -11.63
C GLY A 688 22.79 8.10 -10.21
N ILE A 689 23.65 8.10 -9.19
CA ILE A 689 23.22 8.13 -7.79
C ILE A 689 22.79 9.57 -7.46
N PRO A 690 21.53 9.81 -7.08
CA PRO A 690 21.06 11.15 -6.75
C PRO A 690 21.75 11.68 -5.50
N MET A 691 22.09 12.97 -5.45
CA MET A 691 22.53 13.61 -4.20
C MET A 691 21.34 13.81 -3.24
N ILE A 692 21.63 13.94 -1.95
CA ILE A 692 20.72 14.61 -1.00
C ILE A 692 21.07 16.10 -1.01
N TYR A 693 20.06 16.97 -0.92
CA TYR A 693 20.28 18.39 -0.63
C TYR A 693 19.69 18.73 0.74
N GLY A 694 20.51 19.25 1.65
CA GLY A 694 20.13 19.55 3.03
C GLY A 694 20.07 21.05 3.34
N ILE A 695 19.18 21.46 4.24
CA ILE A 695 19.14 22.83 4.77
C ILE A 695 18.71 22.87 6.24
N ASP A 696 19.15 23.88 6.96
CA ASP A 696 18.61 24.19 8.29
C ASP A 696 17.20 24.75 8.17
N ALA A 697 16.26 24.10 8.85
CA ALA A 697 14.87 24.51 8.96
C ALA A 697 14.44 24.51 10.45
N VAL A 698 15.19 25.26 11.28
CA VAL A 698 15.13 25.21 12.74
C VAL A 698 13.76 25.67 13.26
N HIS A 699 13.19 26.70 12.65
CA HIS A 699 11.92 27.33 13.02
C HIS A 699 11.10 27.78 11.80
N GLY A 700 11.06 26.94 10.77
CA GLY A 700 10.53 27.28 9.44
C GLY A 700 11.63 27.15 8.39
N HIS A 701 11.33 27.51 7.14
CA HIS A 701 12.33 27.46 6.06
C HIS A 701 13.27 28.66 6.11
N ASN A 702 14.10 28.70 7.14
CA ASN A 702 14.65 29.92 7.66
C ASN A 702 15.77 30.57 6.83
N ASN A 703 16.24 29.93 5.76
CA ASN A 703 17.27 30.48 4.86
C ASN A 703 16.68 31.14 3.61
N VAL A 704 15.35 31.14 3.46
CA VAL A 704 14.66 31.55 2.23
C VAL A 704 13.88 32.84 2.44
N TYR A 705 14.10 33.79 1.53
CA TYR A 705 13.40 35.05 1.53
C TYR A 705 11.89 34.84 1.31
N ASN A 706 11.06 35.56 2.06
CA ASN A 706 9.59 35.43 2.10
C ASN A 706 9.01 34.12 2.65
N ALA A 707 9.83 33.15 3.06
CA ALA A 707 9.33 31.97 3.75
C ALA A 707 8.68 32.32 5.10
N THR A 708 7.78 31.46 5.55
CA THR A 708 7.13 31.59 6.85
C THR A 708 8.13 31.24 7.96
N ILE A 709 8.34 32.18 8.89
CA ILE A 709 9.16 31.99 10.09
C ILE A 709 8.20 31.81 11.28
N PHE A 710 8.38 30.71 12.01
CA PHE A 710 7.63 30.40 13.22
C PHE A 710 8.40 30.91 14.45
N PRO A 711 7.78 31.02 15.64
CA PRO A 711 8.54 31.26 16.86
C PRO A 711 9.67 30.24 17.03
N HIS A 712 10.81 30.67 17.56
CA HIS A 712 11.86 29.73 17.94
C HIS A 712 11.39 28.68 18.94
N ASN A 713 12.11 27.56 18.99
CA ASN A 713 11.75 26.36 19.74
C ASN A 713 11.41 26.65 21.22
N ILE A 714 12.13 27.56 21.87
CA ILE A 714 11.86 27.96 23.27
C ILE A 714 10.45 28.54 23.49
N GLY A 715 9.85 29.13 22.45
CA GLY A 715 8.47 29.61 22.50
C GLY A 715 7.44 28.59 22.03
N LEU A 716 7.83 27.48 21.40
CA LEU A 716 6.89 26.58 20.74
C LEU A 716 6.19 25.63 21.76
N GLY A 717 4.92 25.94 22.06
CA GLY A 717 4.00 25.14 22.88
C GLY A 717 3.29 24.00 22.13
N ALA A 718 2.00 23.74 22.40
CA ALA A 718 1.22 22.57 21.93
C ALA A 718 0.84 22.52 20.42
N THR A 719 1.28 23.45 19.57
CA THR A 719 0.91 23.57 18.13
C THR A 719 1.79 22.77 17.16
N ARG A 720 2.15 21.53 17.51
CA ARG A 720 3.46 20.94 17.15
C ARG A 720 3.52 20.30 15.75
N GLN A 721 2.54 19.47 15.38
CA GLN A 721 2.56 18.75 14.10
C GLN A 721 2.30 19.66 12.90
N ARG A 722 1.36 20.61 13.05
CA ARG A 722 0.93 21.51 11.97
C ARG A 722 2.06 22.39 11.46
N ILE A 723 2.93 22.87 12.36
CA ILE A 723 4.09 23.69 12.00
C ILE A 723 5.10 22.86 11.18
N GLY A 724 5.32 21.60 11.56
CA GLY A 724 6.16 20.69 10.80
C GLY A 724 5.66 20.44 9.38
N ILE A 725 4.35 20.31 9.19
CA ILE A 725 3.73 20.13 7.86
C ILE A 725 3.97 21.37 6.99
N ALA A 726 3.71 22.57 7.52
CA ALA A 726 3.94 23.83 6.80
C ALA A 726 5.43 24.01 6.45
N THR A 727 6.33 23.75 7.40
CA THR A 727 7.79 23.79 7.17
C THR A 727 8.20 22.79 6.09
N ALA A 728 7.70 21.55 6.11
CA ALA A 728 8.04 20.56 5.10
C ALA A 728 7.63 21.01 3.68
N LEU A 729 6.41 21.55 3.54
CA LEU A 729 5.91 22.05 2.26
C LEU A 729 6.75 23.22 1.74
N GLU A 730 7.10 24.18 2.60
CA GLU A 730 7.95 25.30 2.20
C GLU A 730 9.38 24.87 1.86
N VAL A 731 9.97 23.93 2.62
CA VAL A 731 11.29 23.39 2.30
C VAL A 731 11.27 22.63 0.96
N ARG A 732 10.20 21.85 0.68
CA ARG A 732 10.01 21.20 -0.62
C ARG A 732 9.76 22.18 -1.76
N ALA A 733 9.15 23.33 -1.48
CA ALA A 733 8.89 24.38 -2.47
C ALA A 733 10.17 25.01 -3.06
N THR A 734 11.31 24.90 -2.37
CA THR A 734 12.61 25.27 -2.92
C THR A 734 13.42 24.07 -3.43
N GLY A 735 12.79 22.90 -3.57
CA GLY A 735 13.42 21.68 -4.07
C GLY A 735 14.24 20.88 -3.06
N VAL A 736 14.28 21.30 -1.79
CA VAL A 736 15.13 20.69 -0.76
C VAL A 736 14.41 19.49 -0.11
N PRO A 737 14.96 18.25 -0.15
CA PRO A 737 14.30 17.08 0.42
C PRO A 737 14.69 16.78 1.88
N TYR A 738 15.67 17.47 2.47
CA TYR A 738 16.22 17.12 3.78
C TYR A 738 16.34 18.36 4.69
N ALA A 739 15.71 18.31 5.86
CA ALA A 739 15.73 19.35 6.86
C ALA A 739 16.59 18.94 8.07
N PHE A 740 17.55 19.78 8.47
CA PHE A 740 18.31 19.61 9.71
C PHE A 740 17.49 20.04 10.94
N ALA A 741 16.34 19.38 11.16
CA ALA A 741 15.42 19.64 12.25
C ALA A 741 14.62 18.36 12.62
N PRO A 742 14.10 18.23 13.85
CA PRO A 742 14.14 19.20 14.96
C PRO A 742 15.42 19.14 15.82
N CYS A 743 15.74 20.28 16.47
CA CYS A 743 16.67 20.31 17.60
C CYS A 743 15.94 19.82 18.87
N ILE A 744 16.33 18.66 19.39
CA ILE A 744 15.73 18.00 20.56
C ILE A 744 16.70 17.96 21.74
N ALA A 745 17.57 18.98 21.83
CA ALA A 745 18.41 19.19 22.99
C ALA A 745 17.56 19.63 24.20
N VAL A 746 17.93 19.18 25.40
CA VAL A 746 17.34 19.61 26.67
C VAL A 746 18.29 20.64 27.28
N CYS A 747 17.91 21.92 27.29
CA CYS A 747 18.73 23.00 27.84
C CYS A 747 18.70 22.93 29.38
N ARG A 748 19.83 22.63 30.02
CA ARG A 748 19.94 22.54 31.49
C ARG A 748 20.54 23.77 32.14
N ASP A 749 21.21 24.60 31.35
CA ASP A 749 21.83 25.84 31.79
C ASP A 749 21.55 26.94 30.76
N PRO A 750 20.80 28.00 31.10
CA PRO A 750 20.42 29.04 30.15
C PRO A 750 21.60 29.88 29.65
N ARG A 751 22.80 29.74 30.26
CA ARG A 751 24.05 30.32 29.71
C ARG A 751 24.47 29.67 28.40
N TRP A 752 23.93 28.49 28.09
CA TRP A 752 24.08 27.86 26.79
C TRP A 752 23.52 28.76 25.69
N GLY A 753 24.41 29.33 24.88
CA GLY A 753 24.07 30.34 23.87
C GLY A 753 23.09 29.86 22.78
N ARG A 754 22.75 28.58 22.76
CA ARG A 754 21.76 27.96 21.86
C ARG A 754 20.49 27.53 22.60
N CYS A 755 20.25 27.98 23.83
CA CYS A 755 19.08 27.57 24.62
C CYS A 755 17.76 27.87 23.89
N TYR A 756 17.70 28.91 23.05
CA TYR A 756 16.53 29.21 22.22
C TYR A 756 16.22 28.14 21.15
N GLU A 757 17.19 27.31 20.78
CA GLU A 757 17.02 26.16 19.90
C GLU A 757 16.42 24.94 20.64
N SER A 758 16.45 24.93 21.97
CA SER A 758 15.78 23.92 22.79
C SER A 758 14.32 24.27 23.01
N TYR A 759 13.46 23.26 23.09
CA TYR A 759 12.05 23.46 23.39
C TYR A 759 11.77 23.67 24.89
N SER A 760 12.61 23.13 25.76
CA SER A 760 12.44 23.21 27.22
C SER A 760 13.66 22.67 27.96
N GLU A 761 13.78 23.06 29.22
CA GLU A 761 14.63 22.39 30.19
C GLU A 761 14.03 21.06 30.72
N ASP A 762 12.72 20.86 30.56
CA ASP A 762 12.02 19.63 30.88
C ASP A 762 12.09 18.65 29.70
N HIS A 763 12.73 17.51 29.93
CA HIS A 763 12.91 16.48 28.91
C HIS A 763 11.59 15.87 28.41
N ASN A 764 10.52 15.88 29.23
CA ASN A 764 9.21 15.36 28.81
C ASN A 764 8.57 16.26 27.75
N ILE A 765 8.74 17.58 27.89
CA ILE A 765 8.30 18.54 26.88
C ILE A 765 9.10 18.31 25.60
N VAL A 766 10.44 18.24 25.68
CA VAL A 766 11.30 17.99 24.51
C VAL A 766 10.96 16.66 23.82
N GLN A 767 10.68 15.59 24.58
CA GLN A 767 10.22 14.31 24.04
C GLN A 767 8.88 14.46 23.31
N ALA A 768 7.91 15.19 23.87
CA ALA A 768 6.63 15.44 23.22
C ALA A 768 6.78 16.31 21.94
N MET A 769 7.82 17.14 21.84
CA MET A 769 8.11 17.94 20.64
C MET A 769 8.65 17.12 19.46
N THR A 770 8.98 15.84 19.66
CA THR A 770 9.32 14.92 18.55
C THR A 770 8.16 14.70 17.58
N GLN A 771 6.94 15.17 17.90
CA GLN A 771 5.83 15.26 16.94
C GLN A 771 6.19 16.08 15.69
N MET A 772 7.16 17.00 15.79
CA MET A 772 7.72 17.72 14.64
C MET A 772 8.25 16.75 13.56
N ILE A 773 8.75 15.57 13.93
CA ILE A 773 9.25 14.55 12.98
C ILE A 773 8.12 14.03 12.09
N LEU A 774 6.94 13.77 12.65
CA LEU A 774 5.77 13.36 11.87
C LEU A 774 5.22 14.50 11.02
N GLY A 775 5.33 15.75 11.50
CA GLY A 775 5.01 16.92 10.68
C GLY A 775 5.94 17.04 9.46
N LEU A 776 7.25 16.84 9.66
CA LEU A 776 8.25 16.95 8.60
C LEU A 776 8.19 15.77 7.61
N GLN A 777 8.16 14.54 8.11
CA GLN A 777 8.28 13.31 7.33
C GLN A 777 6.93 12.72 6.91
N GLY A 778 5.82 13.10 7.54
CA GLY A 778 4.50 12.50 7.37
C GLY A 778 4.19 11.38 8.37
N ASP A 779 2.91 11.01 8.46
CA ASP A 779 2.44 9.98 9.37
C ASP A 779 2.89 8.58 8.97
N LEU A 780 3.21 7.75 9.96
CA LEU A 780 3.67 6.39 9.72
C LEU A 780 2.51 5.51 9.21
N PRO A 781 2.73 4.69 8.17
CA PRO A 781 1.72 3.77 7.66
C PRO A 781 1.49 2.63 8.66
N THR A 782 0.33 1.98 8.62
CA THR A 782 -0.03 0.91 9.57
C THR A 782 0.94 -0.29 9.55
N ASN A 783 1.65 -0.50 8.44
CA ASN A 783 2.68 -1.54 8.26
C ASN A 783 4.13 -1.00 8.43
N TYR A 784 4.30 0.14 9.09
CA TYR A 784 5.61 0.73 9.36
C TYR A 784 6.55 -0.27 10.06
N THR A 785 7.73 -0.45 9.48
CA THR A 785 8.78 -1.27 10.09
C THR A 785 9.45 -0.47 11.20
N LYS A 786 9.28 -0.92 12.45
CA LYS A 786 9.83 -0.26 13.63
C LYS A 786 11.32 0.09 13.47
N ASN A 787 11.68 1.34 13.80
CA ASN A 787 13.03 1.92 13.76
C ASN A 787 13.62 2.10 12.34
N PHE A 788 12.83 1.83 11.28
CA PHE A 788 13.22 2.09 9.90
C PHE A 788 12.97 3.57 9.55
N PRO A 789 13.82 4.23 8.76
CA PRO A 789 13.53 5.61 8.33
C PRO A 789 12.26 5.63 7.47
N TYR A 790 11.49 6.71 7.55
CA TYR A 790 10.26 6.90 6.76
C TYR A 790 10.10 8.36 6.29
N VAL A 791 9.62 8.53 5.06
CA VAL A 791 9.16 9.80 4.49
C VAL A 791 7.93 9.49 3.61
N SER A 792 6.81 10.18 3.83
CA SER A 792 5.50 9.84 3.26
C SER A 792 5.35 10.14 1.77
N GLY A 793 6.19 11.01 1.20
CA GLY A 793 6.14 11.34 -0.21
C GLY A 793 6.75 12.69 -0.55
N LYS A 794 6.51 13.15 -1.79
CA LYS A 794 7.16 14.32 -2.40
C LYS A 794 6.88 15.68 -1.73
N ASN A 795 5.90 15.75 -0.84
CA ASN A 795 5.53 16.95 -0.08
C ASN A 795 6.20 17.00 1.31
N ASN A 796 6.89 15.94 1.69
CA ASN A 796 7.55 15.80 2.99
C ASN A 796 9.06 15.83 2.83
N VAL A 797 9.76 16.12 3.92
CA VAL A 797 11.23 16.17 3.97
C VAL A 797 11.74 15.13 4.97
N ALA A 798 12.92 14.57 4.72
CA ALA A 798 13.62 13.81 5.73
C ALA A 798 13.95 14.70 6.93
N ALA A 799 13.73 14.21 8.15
CA ALA A 799 14.04 14.91 9.39
C ALA A 799 15.40 14.48 9.97
N CYS A 800 15.98 15.36 10.77
CA CYS A 800 17.22 15.16 11.51
C CYS A 800 17.04 15.45 13.00
N ALA A 801 17.08 14.41 13.82
CA ALA A 801 17.11 14.58 15.27
C ALA A 801 18.51 15.04 15.71
N LYS A 802 18.63 16.26 16.26
CA LYS A 802 19.92 16.85 16.62
C LYS A 802 19.92 17.57 17.99
N HIS A 803 21.02 17.66 18.72
CA HIS A 803 22.33 17.04 18.45
C HIS A 803 22.57 15.90 19.44
N PHE A 804 22.79 14.69 18.92
CA PHE A 804 22.94 13.46 19.69
C PHE A 804 24.33 13.41 20.33
N VAL A 805 24.49 13.34 21.64
CA VAL A 805 23.47 13.57 22.69
C VAL A 805 24.11 14.32 23.85
N GLY A 806 23.32 15.13 24.55
CA GLY A 806 23.77 15.87 25.73
C GLY A 806 24.21 17.31 25.48
N ASP A 807 23.98 17.85 24.28
CA ASP A 807 24.44 19.19 23.87
C ASP A 807 23.94 20.32 24.79
N GLY A 808 22.69 20.26 25.24
CA GLY A 808 22.12 21.24 26.17
C GLY A 808 22.49 21.00 27.64
N GLY A 809 23.27 19.96 27.95
CA GLY A 809 23.70 19.58 29.30
C GLY A 809 25.16 19.92 29.62
N THR A 810 25.82 20.74 28.80
CA THR A 810 27.24 21.05 28.97
C THR A 810 27.50 21.78 30.28
N GLN A 811 28.65 21.49 30.91
CA GLN A 811 29.03 22.12 32.16
C GLN A 811 29.14 23.64 31.97
N ASN A 812 28.50 24.39 32.86
CA ASN A 812 28.39 25.85 32.85
C ASN A 812 27.72 26.44 31.59
N GLY A 813 26.96 25.64 30.83
CA GLY A 813 26.32 26.07 29.59
C GLY A 813 27.32 26.46 28.49
N ILE A 814 28.58 26.01 28.55
CA ILE A 814 29.55 26.36 27.51
C ILE A 814 29.23 25.54 26.25
N ASN A 815 29.02 26.22 25.12
CA ASN A 815 28.70 25.57 23.85
C ASN A 815 29.81 24.58 23.44
N GLU A 816 29.43 23.39 22.96
CA GLU A 816 30.33 22.32 22.47
C GLU A 816 31.28 21.70 23.53
N ASN A 817 31.08 22.04 24.80
CA ASN A 817 31.95 21.61 25.88
C ASN A 817 31.58 20.20 26.40
N ASN A 818 31.98 19.87 27.63
CA ASN A 818 31.77 18.56 28.22
C ASN A 818 30.46 18.51 29.03
N THR A 819 29.62 17.52 28.73
CA THR A 819 28.45 17.13 29.53
C THR A 819 28.91 16.10 30.55
N ILE A 820 28.98 16.52 31.83
CA ILE A 820 29.44 15.70 32.95
C ILE A 820 28.22 15.15 33.67
N ILE A 821 27.91 13.90 33.39
CA ILE A 821 26.76 13.20 33.95
C ILE A 821 27.01 11.69 33.88
N ASP A 822 26.49 10.94 34.85
CA ASP A 822 26.54 9.48 34.76
C ASP A 822 25.63 8.94 33.63
N LEU A 823 25.69 7.63 33.40
CA LEU A 823 24.90 7.03 32.33
C LEU A 823 23.40 7.13 32.62
N GLU A 824 22.98 6.99 33.87
CA GLU A 824 21.56 7.04 34.25
C GLU A 824 20.97 8.43 33.99
N GLY A 825 21.66 9.48 34.41
CA GLY A 825 21.29 10.87 34.15
C GLY A 825 21.27 11.20 32.66
N LEU A 826 22.26 10.72 31.87
CA LEU A 826 22.24 10.90 30.42
C LEU A 826 21.02 10.22 29.78
N LEU A 827 20.70 8.99 30.21
CA LEU A 827 19.60 8.20 29.67
C LEU A 827 18.22 8.71 30.10
N SER A 828 18.10 9.28 31.29
CA SER A 828 16.84 9.83 31.81
C SER A 828 16.54 11.22 31.28
N ILE A 829 17.54 12.09 31.12
CA ILE A 829 17.33 13.49 30.74
C ILE A 829 17.50 13.70 29.23
N HIS A 830 18.60 13.25 28.64
CA HIS A 830 18.97 13.65 27.27
C HIS A 830 18.62 12.62 26.20
N MET A 831 18.36 11.37 26.57
CA MET A 831 18.05 10.28 25.64
C MET A 831 16.55 10.10 25.28
N PRO A 832 15.54 10.44 26.12
CA PRO A 832 14.15 10.05 25.85
C PRO A 832 13.60 10.49 24.49
N ALA A 833 13.89 11.73 24.08
CA ALA A 833 13.45 12.26 22.80
C ALA A 833 14.03 11.47 21.60
N TYR A 834 15.19 10.82 21.74
CA TYR A 834 15.75 9.97 20.69
C TYR A 834 15.03 8.61 20.58
N TYR A 835 14.53 8.04 21.68
CA TYR A 835 13.68 6.85 21.61
C TYR A 835 12.43 7.13 20.78
N ASP A 836 11.77 8.24 21.07
CA ASP A 836 10.58 8.69 20.35
C ASP A 836 10.88 9.02 18.89
N ALA A 837 11.98 9.73 18.62
CA ALA A 837 12.38 10.07 17.26
C ALA A 837 12.58 8.83 16.38
N ILE A 838 13.26 7.80 16.92
CA ILE A 838 13.48 6.54 16.21
C ILE A 838 12.17 5.78 16.00
N ALA A 839 11.30 5.75 17.02
CA ALA A 839 9.98 5.12 16.92
C ALA A 839 9.08 5.82 15.90
N LYS A 840 9.25 7.13 15.71
CA LYS A 840 8.59 7.99 14.72
C LYS A 840 9.26 7.96 13.34
N GLY A 841 10.24 7.07 13.13
CA GLY A 841 10.88 6.85 11.84
C GLY A 841 11.80 7.96 11.36
N VAL A 842 12.42 8.73 12.28
CA VAL A 842 13.39 9.77 11.91
C VAL A 842 14.46 9.23 10.96
N SER A 843 14.75 9.98 9.89
CA SER A 843 15.64 9.54 8.82
C SER A 843 17.12 9.64 9.18
N THR A 844 17.48 10.65 9.96
CA THR A 844 18.88 10.93 10.31
C THR A 844 19.04 11.39 11.76
N VAL A 845 20.22 11.18 12.31
CA VAL A 845 20.63 11.69 13.63
C VAL A 845 21.97 12.40 13.48
N MET A 846 22.03 13.67 13.88
CA MET A 846 23.25 14.46 13.83
C MET A 846 23.98 14.39 15.18
N VAL A 847 25.29 14.16 15.14
CA VAL A 847 26.14 14.03 16.32
C VAL A 847 26.57 15.39 16.86
N SER A 848 26.46 15.59 18.17
CA SER A 848 26.86 16.82 18.89
C SER A 848 28.38 17.00 18.93
N TYR A 849 28.85 18.25 18.90
CA TYR A 849 30.25 18.61 19.18
C TYR A 849 30.68 18.34 20.62
N SER A 850 29.71 18.26 21.53
CA SER A 850 29.92 18.15 22.95
C SER A 850 30.52 16.78 23.32
N SER A 851 31.31 16.76 24.38
CA SER A 851 31.83 15.53 24.96
C SER A 851 30.85 14.95 25.99
N TRP A 852 30.85 13.64 26.16
CA TRP A 852 30.28 13.00 27.36
C TRP A 852 31.41 12.47 28.21
N ASN A 853 31.56 12.99 29.43
CA ASN A 853 32.62 12.63 30.37
C ASN A 853 34.02 12.59 29.72
N GLY A 854 34.34 13.64 28.94
CA GLY A 854 35.65 13.83 28.30
C GLY A 854 35.78 13.20 26.91
N VAL A 855 34.85 12.35 26.47
CA VAL A 855 34.89 11.71 25.15
C VAL A 855 34.01 12.47 24.16
N LYS A 856 34.64 13.06 23.13
CA LYS A 856 33.93 13.73 22.03
C LYS A 856 32.92 12.80 21.38
N MET A 857 31.68 13.27 21.17
CA MET A 857 30.62 12.40 20.66
C MET A 857 30.91 11.86 19.26
N HIS A 858 31.58 12.65 18.40
CA HIS A 858 32.03 12.18 17.08
C HIS A 858 32.99 10.98 17.14
N ALA A 859 33.71 10.79 18.25
CA ALA A 859 34.57 9.62 18.49
C ALA A 859 33.92 8.57 19.42
N ASN A 860 32.69 8.80 19.90
CA ASN A 860 32.08 7.99 20.94
C ASN A 860 31.37 6.74 20.36
N ARG A 861 32.16 5.70 20.07
CA ARG A 861 31.65 4.41 19.57
C ARG A 861 30.60 3.77 20.47
N ARG A 862 30.71 3.97 21.79
CA ARG A 862 29.80 3.39 22.78
C ARG A 862 28.38 3.93 22.59
N LEU A 863 28.22 5.24 22.40
CA LEU A 863 26.90 5.83 22.23
C LEU A 863 26.44 5.80 20.76
N VAL A 864 27.31 6.10 19.80
CA VAL A 864 26.91 6.21 18.39
C VAL A 864 26.65 4.84 17.76
N ASN A 865 27.59 3.90 17.83
CA ASN A 865 27.41 2.60 17.20
C ASN A 865 26.73 1.59 18.14
N ASN A 866 27.26 1.42 19.36
CA ASN A 866 26.79 0.34 20.23
C ASN A 866 25.41 0.65 20.82
N PHE A 867 25.13 1.91 21.16
CA PHE A 867 23.84 2.30 21.72
C PHE A 867 22.83 2.67 20.62
N LEU A 868 23.01 3.79 19.91
CA LEU A 868 22.03 4.31 18.96
C LEU A 868 21.75 3.31 17.82
N LYS A 869 22.78 2.82 17.13
CA LYS A 869 22.58 1.92 15.99
C LYS A 869 22.22 0.50 16.38
N ARG A 870 22.92 -0.09 17.36
CA ARG A 870 22.76 -1.50 17.73
C ARG A 870 21.67 -1.69 18.78
N LYS A 871 21.77 -1.02 19.94
CA LYS A 871 20.81 -1.19 21.03
C LYS A 871 19.43 -0.61 20.69
N LEU A 872 19.36 0.59 20.12
CA LEU A 872 18.07 1.20 19.73
C LEU A 872 17.60 0.74 18.36
N GLY A 873 18.47 0.08 17.59
CA GLY A 873 18.12 -0.46 16.28
C GLY A 873 17.89 0.61 15.22
N PHE A 874 18.38 1.85 15.40
CA PHE A 874 18.24 2.93 14.42
C PHE A 874 18.77 2.49 13.04
N LYS A 875 17.93 2.56 12.01
CA LYS A 875 18.26 2.13 10.63
C LYS A 875 18.55 3.27 9.66
N GLY A 876 18.30 4.52 10.03
CA GLY A 876 18.75 5.69 9.28
C GLY A 876 20.28 5.84 9.30
N PHE A 877 20.79 6.97 8.82
CA PHE A 877 22.22 7.27 8.87
C PHE A 877 22.57 8.33 9.91
N VAL A 878 23.76 8.20 10.49
CA VAL A 878 24.33 9.14 11.45
C VAL A 878 25.23 10.12 10.69
N ILE A 879 25.01 11.42 10.90
CA ILE A 879 25.77 12.49 10.25
C ILE A 879 26.59 13.30 11.27
N SER A 880 27.78 13.76 10.90
CA SER A 880 28.49 14.76 11.70
C SER A 880 27.82 16.13 11.57
N ASP A 881 27.96 16.95 12.61
CA ASP A 881 27.79 18.40 12.47
C ASP A 881 28.91 19.03 11.61
N TRP A 882 28.78 20.32 11.29
CA TRP A 882 29.67 21.15 10.45
C TRP A 882 31.14 21.09 10.91
N GLN A 883 32.01 20.43 10.13
CA GLN A 883 33.41 20.21 10.51
C GLN A 883 33.55 19.55 11.90
N GLY A 884 32.57 18.72 12.28
CA GLY A 884 32.52 18.16 13.63
C GLY A 884 33.65 17.18 13.93
N ILE A 885 34.16 16.47 12.91
CA ILE A 885 35.26 15.52 13.11
C ILE A 885 36.61 16.22 13.35
N ASP A 886 36.80 17.40 12.76
CA ASP A 886 37.98 18.25 12.88
C ASP A 886 38.23 18.60 14.35
N ARG A 887 37.15 18.70 15.15
CA ARG A 887 37.14 19.03 16.58
C ARG A 887 37.30 17.83 17.52
N ILE A 888 37.62 16.63 16.99
CA ILE A 888 37.98 15.46 17.82
C ILE A 888 39.31 15.71 18.54
N THR A 889 40.26 16.34 17.86
CA THR A 889 41.55 16.74 18.44
C THR A 889 41.52 18.17 18.93
N SER A 890 42.39 18.48 19.90
CA SER A 890 42.59 19.84 20.38
C SER A 890 44.08 20.22 20.23
N PRO A 891 44.42 21.30 19.49
CA PRO A 891 43.51 22.13 18.68
C PRO A 891 42.84 21.33 17.54
N PRO A 892 41.77 21.85 16.92
CA PRO A 892 41.15 21.23 15.76
C PRO A 892 42.18 20.92 14.66
N ASP A 893 41.98 19.81 13.96
CA ASP A 893 42.87 19.29 12.90
C ASP A 893 44.31 18.92 13.29
N ALA A 894 44.68 18.99 14.58
CA ALA A 894 46.02 18.59 15.04
C ALA A 894 46.43 17.17 14.63
N ASN A 895 45.47 16.25 14.48
CA ASN A 895 45.69 14.95 13.84
C ASN A 895 44.47 14.52 13.03
N TYR A 896 44.32 15.09 11.84
CA TYR A 896 43.17 14.84 10.99
C TYR A 896 42.99 13.37 10.59
N THR A 897 44.09 12.65 10.35
CA THR A 897 44.02 11.20 10.03
C THR A 897 43.40 10.41 11.19
N TYR A 898 43.79 10.74 12.42
CA TYR A 898 43.17 10.17 13.62
C TYR A 898 41.69 10.55 13.74
N SER A 899 41.33 11.82 13.49
CA SER A 899 39.94 12.27 13.51
C SER A 899 39.05 11.50 12.52
N VAL A 900 39.52 11.30 11.28
CA VAL A 900 38.81 10.48 10.27
C VAL A 900 38.71 9.02 10.74
N GLN A 901 39.82 8.45 11.23
CA GLN A 901 39.82 7.07 11.73
C GLN A 901 38.82 6.86 12.87
N MET A 902 38.84 7.74 13.87
CA MET A 902 38.01 7.62 15.07
C MET A 902 36.55 7.86 14.77
N SER A 903 36.22 8.87 13.97
CA SER A 903 34.83 9.20 13.62
C SER A 903 34.13 8.10 12.82
N ILE A 904 34.80 7.57 11.79
CA ILE A 904 34.23 6.50 10.97
C ILE A 904 34.07 5.22 11.80
N ASN A 905 35.05 4.85 12.63
CA ASN A 905 34.96 3.67 13.50
C ASN A 905 33.98 3.86 14.67
N ALA A 906 33.72 5.09 15.11
CA ALA A 906 32.69 5.40 16.09
C ALA A 906 31.27 5.17 15.55
N GLY A 907 31.11 5.17 14.23
CA GLY A 907 29.86 4.86 13.56
C GLY A 907 29.22 6.04 12.84
N ILE A 908 29.95 7.12 12.56
CA ILE A 908 29.45 8.19 11.67
C ILE A 908 29.38 7.64 10.24
N ASP A 909 28.25 7.85 9.56
CA ASP A 909 27.99 7.36 8.20
C ASP A 909 28.29 8.42 7.15
N MET A 910 27.92 9.68 7.41
CA MET A 910 28.15 10.81 6.53
C MET A 910 28.88 11.92 7.28
N VAL A 911 29.90 12.51 6.66
CA VAL A 911 30.71 13.58 7.26
C VAL A 911 30.46 14.89 6.52
N MET A 912 30.09 15.92 7.27
CA MET A 912 29.93 17.29 6.80
C MET A 912 31.29 17.98 6.75
N VAL A 913 31.93 17.93 5.59
CA VAL A 913 33.22 18.55 5.25
C VAL A 913 32.98 19.66 4.21
N PRO A 914 32.49 20.83 4.65
CA PRO A 914 32.02 21.88 3.75
C PRO A 914 33.09 22.36 2.77
N PHE A 915 34.37 22.35 3.19
CA PHE A 915 35.50 22.94 2.48
C PHE A 915 36.51 21.88 1.98
N ASP A 916 37.21 21.18 2.88
CA ASP A 916 38.26 20.21 2.52
C ASP A 916 37.72 18.78 2.30
N TYR A 917 36.82 18.64 1.32
CA TYR A 917 36.29 17.33 0.94
C TYR A 917 37.34 16.42 0.30
N ALA A 918 38.31 16.99 -0.43
CA ALA A 918 39.37 16.22 -1.08
C ALA A 918 40.33 15.59 -0.05
N GLY A 919 40.74 16.35 0.96
CA GLY A 919 41.55 15.87 2.08
C GLY A 919 40.85 14.75 2.85
N PHE A 920 39.56 14.91 3.16
CA PHE A 920 38.74 13.85 3.76
C PHE A 920 38.70 12.57 2.91
N ILE A 921 38.35 12.69 1.62
CA ILE A 921 38.21 11.55 0.71
C ILE A 921 39.55 10.80 0.55
N ASN A 922 40.65 11.54 0.38
CA ASN A 922 41.99 10.97 0.26
C ASN A 922 42.42 10.23 1.53
N THR A 923 42.18 10.85 2.70
CA THR A 923 42.51 10.28 4.00
C THR A 923 41.71 9.00 4.25
N LEU A 924 40.39 9.02 4.04
CA LEU A 924 39.54 7.85 4.21
C LEU A 924 39.91 6.73 3.23
N THR A 925 40.20 7.07 1.97
CA THR A 925 40.65 6.09 0.96
C THR A 925 41.95 5.41 1.40
N SER A 926 42.91 6.18 1.92
CA SER A 926 44.18 5.66 2.44
C SER A 926 43.96 4.71 3.62
N LEU A 927 43.11 5.09 4.58
CA LEU A 927 42.78 4.27 5.75
C LEU A 927 42.09 2.96 5.37
N VAL A 928 41.24 2.96 4.35
CA VAL A 928 40.58 1.74 3.85
C VAL A 928 41.57 0.84 3.10
N LYS A 929 42.41 1.41 2.21
CA LYS A 929 43.46 0.66 1.48
C LYS A 929 44.47 0.01 2.44
N LYS A 930 44.82 0.72 3.52
CA LYS A 930 45.68 0.20 4.61
C LYS A 930 44.95 -0.76 5.56
N LYS A 931 43.67 -1.07 5.32
CA LYS A 931 42.81 -1.94 6.15
C LYS A 931 42.63 -1.45 7.60
N VAL A 932 42.92 -0.18 7.89
CA VAL A 932 42.69 0.47 9.20
C VAL A 932 41.19 0.67 9.43
N ILE A 933 40.47 1.04 8.36
CA ILE A 933 39.00 1.02 8.34
C ILE A 933 38.56 -0.12 7.43
N SER A 934 37.76 -1.03 7.98
CA SER A 934 37.26 -2.18 7.20
C SER A 934 36.29 -1.76 6.10
N MET A 935 36.32 -2.44 4.96
CA MET A 935 35.30 -2.29 3.91
C MET A 935 33.88 -2.53 4.44
N ASN A 936 33.70 -3.46 5.40
CA ASN A 936 32.41 -3.68 6.04
C ASN A 936 31.87 -2.43 6.76
N ARG A 937 32.75 -1.59 7.34
CA ARG A 937 32.34 -0.33 7.96
C ARG A 937 31.87 0.69 6.91
N ILE A 938 32.59 0.79 5.79
CA ILE A 938 32.20 1.62 4.64
C ILE A 938 30.86 1.15 4.08
N ASP A 939 30.70 -0.16 3.88
CA ASP A 939 29.46 -0.75 3.37
C ASP A 939 28.28 -0.54 4.33
N ASP A 940 28.47 -0.59 5.65
CA ASP A 940 27.42 -0.21 6.62
C ASP A 940 27.01 1.26 6.49
N ALA A 941 27.98 2.17 6.35
CA ALA A 941 27.70 3.60 6.22
C ALA A 941 26.91 3.91 4.94
N VAL A 942 27.44 3.45 3.81
CA VAL A 942 26.82 3.69 2.50
C VAL A 942 25.47 2.99 2.39
N ARG A 943 25.29 1.79 2.95
CA ARG A 943 23.99 1.11 3.00
C ARG A 943 22.92 1.98 3.69
N ARG A 944 23.25 2.64 4.79
CA ARG A 944 22.32 3.51 5.53
C ARG A 944 22.00 4.79 4.76
N ILE A 945 23.00 5.39 4.11
CA ILE A 945 22.82 6.58 3.28
C ILE A 945 21.93 6.26 2.08
N LEU A 946 22.23 5.20 1.34
CA LEU A 946 21.42 4.77 0.20
C LEU A 946 19.99 4.42 0.62
N ARG A 947 19.80 3.74 1.77
CA ARG A 947 18.47 3.46 2.31
C ARG A 947 17.64 4.72 2.46
N VAL A 948 18.20 5.77 3.07
CA VAL A 948 17.48 7.03 3.25
C VAL A 948 17.21 7.70 1.89
N LYS A 949 18.15 7.67 0.94
CA LYS A 949 17.91 8.18 -0.43
C LYS A 949 16.74 7.49 -1.13
N PHE A 950 16.64 6.16 -1.00
CA PHE A 950 15.49 5.40 -1.54
C PHE A 950 14.20 5.71 -0.80
N VAL A 951 14.21 5.79 0.54
CA VAL A 951 13.03 6.13 1.34
C VAL A 951 12.51 7.54 1.03
N MET A 952 13.40 8.48 0.75
CA MET A 952 13.05 9.83 0.29
C MET A 952 12.49 9.87 -1.14
N GLY A 953 12.56 8.76 -1.89
CA GLY A 953 12.13 8.68 -3.28
C GLY A 953 13.04 9.41 -4.26
N LEU A 954 14.31 9.66 -3.91
CA LEU A 954 15.24 10.45 -4.73
C LEU A 954 15.67 9.75 -6.01
N PHE A 955 15.56 8.42 -6.09
CA PHE A 955 15.85 7.69 -7.34
C PHE A 955 14.69 7.78 -8.33
N GLU A 956 13.48 8.00 -7.84
CA GLU A 956 12.26 8.11 -8.64
C GLU A 956 11.98 9.56 -9.02
N ASN A 957 12.15 10.47 -8.07
CA ASN A 957 11.88 11.90 -8.22
C ASN A 957 13.11 12.72 -7.77
N PRO A 958 14.24 12.63 -8.50
CA PRO A 958 15.47 13.31 -8.11
C PRO A 958 15.37 14.84 -8.24
N LEU A 959 14.51 15.35 -9.12
CA LEU A 959 14.42 16.77 -9.45
C LEU A 959 13.35 17.49 -8.60
N PRO A 960 13.59 18.74 -8.19
CA PRO A 960 12.58 19.65 -7.63
C PRO A 960 11.24 19.71 -8.39
N ASP A 961 10.13 19.81 -7.63
CA ASP A 961 8.77 19.95 -8.15
C ASP A 961 8.36 21.43 -8.16
N PHE A 962 8.41 22.06 -9.35
CA PHE A 962 8.09 23.48 -9.52
C PHE A 962 6.62 23.81 -9.20
N SER A 963 5.72 22.83 -9.15
CA SER A 963 4.32 23.06 -8.78
C SER A 963 4.15 23.47 -7.31
N LEU A 964 5.19 23.27 -6.47
CA LEU A 964 5.19 23.68 -5.07
C LEU A 964 5.72 25.11 -4.87
N ALA A 965 6.17 25.82 -5.90
CA ALA A 965 6.78 27.15 -5.76
C ALA A 965 5.88 28.15 -5.01
N ASP A 966 4.56 28.02 -5.18
CA ASP A 966 3.55 28.88 -4.57
C ASP A 966 3.36 28.64 -3.06
N GLN A 967 3.93 27.56 -2.50
CA GLN A 967 3.79 27.25 -1.07
C GLN A 967 4.62 28.19 -0.17
N ILE A 968 5.65 28.83 -0.71
CA ILE A 968 6.50 29.77 0.05
C ILE A 968 5.68 30.94 0.57
N GLY A 969 5.66 31.09 1.88
CA GLY A 969 4.99 32.22 2.54
C GLY A 969 3.49 32.25 2.30
N LYS A 970 2.83 31.10 2.10
CA LYS A 970 1.37 31.01 1.95
C LYS A 970 0.62 31.64 3.11
N GLU A 971 -0.55 32.20 2.82
CA GLU A 971 -1.36 32.89 3.83
C GLU A 971 -1.78 31.94 4.95
N GLU A 972 -2.08 30.69 4.64
CA GLU A 972 -2.41 29.64 5.62
C GLU A 972 -1.23 29.35 6.56
N HIS A 973 0.01 29.36 6.04
CA HIS A 973 1.21 29.16 6.85
C HIS A 973 1.48 30.38 7.74
N ARG A 974 1.28 31.60 7.23
CA ARG A 974 1.41 32.85 8.00
C ARG A 974 0.38 32.94 9.12
N GLU A 975 -0.87 32.55 8.87
CA GLU A 975 -1.90 32.49 9.91
C GLU A 975 -1.60 31.41 10.95
N LEU A 976 -1.02 30.28 10.54
CA LEU A 976 -0.48 29.29 11.48
C LEU A 976 0.67 29.85 12.32
N ALA A 977 1.60 30.61 11.73
CA ALA A 977 2.68 31.27 12.47
C ALA A 977 2.12 32.29 13.46
N ARG A 978 1.11 33.07 13.06
CA ARG A 978 0.37 33.99 13.94
C ARG A 978 -0.34 33.26 15.08
N GLU A 979 -0.93 32.10 14.81
CA GLU A 979 -1.49 31.22 15.84
C GLU A 979 -0.41 30.72 16.81
N ALA A 980 0.73 30.26 16.29
CA ALA A 980 1.85 29.79 17.09
C ALA A 980 2.41 30.90 18.00
N VAL A 981 2.59 32.12 17.48
CA VAL A 981 2.97 33.30 18.27
C VAL A 981 1.94 33.55 19.38
N ARG A 982 0.63 33.58 19.08
CA ARG A 982 -0.39 33.80 20.11
C ARG A 982 -0.35 32.77 21.25
N LYS A 983 0.01 31.52 20.92
CA LYS A 983 0.09 30.41 21.87
C LYS A 983 1.44 30.27 22.57
N SER A 984 2.48 30.94 22.08
CA SER A 984 3.82 30.91 22.68
C SER A 984 4.03 31.93 23.80
N LEU A 985 3.18 32.96 23.87
CA LEU A 985 3.34 34.05 24.83
C LEU A 985 3.05 33.60 26.26
N VAL A 986 4.03 33.78 27.14
CA VAL A 986 3.91 33.53 28.59
C VAL A 986 3.82 34.86 29.34
N LEU A 987 2.72 35.10 30.03
CA LEU A 987 2.51 36.32 30.81
C LEU A 987 3.21 36.22 32.17
N LEU A 988 4.35 36.89 32.33
CA LEU A 988 5.11 36.87 33.58
C LEU A 988 4.58 37.83 34.64
N LYS A 989 4.03 38.99 34.23
CA LYS A 989 3.46 40.01 35.12
C LYS A 989 2.40 40.82 34.36
N ASN A 990 1.30 41.13 35.03
CA ASN A 990 0.20 41.90 34.43
C ASN A 990 -0.27 43.03 35.35
N GLY A 991 0.32 44.21 35.20
CA GLY A 991 0.04 45.38 36.07
C GLY A 991 1.04 45.52 37.23
N LYS A 992 1.04 46.70 37.86
CA LYS A 992 1.83 46.96 39.06
C LYS A 992 1.23 46.32 40.31
N ASP A 993 -0.09 46.20 40.30
CA ASP A 993 -0.94 45.64 41.35
C ASP A 993 -1.63 44.39 40.79
N SER A 994 -1.59 43.28 41.52
CA SER A 994 -2.21 42.00 41.14
C SER A 994 -3.73 42.10 40.96
N HIS A 995 -4.38 43.11 41.53
CA HIS A 995 -5.81 43.36 41.40
C HIS A 995 -6.18 44.31 40.25
N LYS A 996 -5.19 44.92 39.57
CA LYS A 996 -5.41 45.86 38.46
C LYS A 996 -4.57 45.45 37.24
N PRO A 997 -5.05 44.47 36.45
CA PRO A 997 -4.33 44.02 35.27
C PRO A 997 -4.23 45.13 34.21
N LEU A 998 -3.07 45.22 33.55
CA LEU A 998 -2.83 46.13 32.43
C LEU A 998 -3.40 45.57 31.11
N LEU A 999 -3.34 44.25 30.96
CA LEU A 999 -3.83 43.51 29.81
C LEU A 999 -5.25 42.96 30.05
N PRO A 1000 -6.10 42.91 29.01
CA PRO A 1000 -5.83 43.31 27.63
C PRO A 1000 -5.81 44.83 27.43
N LEU A 1001 -4.94 45.33 26.55
CA LEU A 1001 -4.94 46.75 26.18
C LEU A 1001 -6.25 47.12 25.48
N SER A 1002 -6.79 48.30 25.79
CA SER A 1002 -7.99 48.80 25.13
C SER A 1002 -7.75 49.03 23.65
N LYS A 1003 -8.58 48.40 22.80
CA LYS A 1003 -8.62 48.66 21.35
C LYS A 1003 -9.12 50.07 20.99
N LYS A 1004 -9.63 50.83 21.98
CA LYS A 1004 -10.18 52.19 21.82
C LYS A 1004 -9.25 53.28 22.39
N ALA A 1005 -8.00 52.94 22.73
CA ALA A 1005 -7.06 53.93 23.22
C ALA A 1005 -6.81 55.00 22.14
N GLY A 1006 -7.00 56.28 22.48
CA GLY A 1006 -6.87 57.37 21.52
C GLY A 1006 -5.43 57.61 21.03
N LYS A 1007 -4.43 57.27 21.85
CA LYS A 1007 -2.99 57.29 21.51
C LYS A 1007 -2.27 56.16 22.22
N ILE A 1008 -1.34 55.49 21.54
CA ILE A 1008 -0.48 54.44 22.09
C ILE A 1008 0.96 54.78 21.70
N LEU A 1009 1.87 54.83 22.67
CA LEU A 1009 3.32 54.89 22.44
C LEU A 1009 3.87 53.46 22.44
N VAL A 1010 4.54 53.06 21.35
CA VAL A 1010 5.34 51.84 21.29
C VAL A 1010 6.80 52.26 21.21
N ALA A 1011 7.61 51.88 22.20
CA ALA A 1011 9.00 52.31 22.32
C ALA A 1011 9.94 51.11 22.57
N GLY A 1012 11.19 51.23 22.13
CA GLY A 1012 12.23 50.22 22.29
C GLY A 1012 12.82 49.76 20.94
N SER A 1013 14.12 49.44 20.93
CA SER A 1013 14.86 49.08 19.71
C SER A 1013 14.36 47.82 19.00
N HIS A 1014 13.57 46.98 19.68
CA HIS A 1014 13.02 45.73 19.15
C HIS A 1014 11.57 45.87 18.65
N ALA A 1015 10.93 47.03 18.85
CA ALA A 1015 9.51 47.23 18.52
C ALA A 1015 9.23 47.15 17.01
N ASP A 1016 10.09 47.75 16.18
CA ASP A 1016 10.05 47.70 14.70
C ASP A 1016 11.33 47.06 14.14
N ASN A 1017 11.72 45.92 14.69
CA ASN A 1017 12.90 45.19 14.24
C ASN A 1017 12.59 43.69 14.14
N LEU A 1018 12.14 43.27 12.97
CA LEU A 1018 11.77 41.88 12.69
C LEU A 1018 12.94 40.93 12.95
N GLY A 1019 14.15 41.32 12.57
CA GLY A 1019 15.34 40.52 12.78
C GLY A 1019 15.61 40.18 14.25
N TYR A 1020 15.50 41.17 15.14
CA TYR A 1020 15.61 40.94 16.58
C TYR A 1020 14.45 40.11 17.15
N GLN A 1021 13.25 40.21 16.57
CA GLN A 1021 12.09 39.41 16.99
C GLN A 1021 12.20 37.95 16.56
N CYS A 1022 12.85 37.67 15.42
CA CYS A 1022 13.05 36.31 14.92
C CYS A 1022 14.26 35.61 15.55
N GLY A 1023 15.38 36.31 15.79
CA GLY A 1023 16.58 35.73 16.39
C GLY A 1023 17.53 35.06 15.39
N GLY A 1024 18.44 34.22 15.91
CA GLY A 1024 19.42 33.48 15.10
C GLY A 1024 18.76 32.51 14.13
N TRP A 1025 19.54 31.91 13.22
CA TRP A 1025 18.98 31.03 12.19
C TRP A 1025 17.80 31.66 11.43
N THR A 1026 17.89 32.95 11.06
CA THR A 1026 16.88 33.64 10.25
C THR A 1026 17.59 34.44 9.18
N ILE A 1027 17.46 33.98 7.93
CA ILE A 1027 18.23 34.35 6.74
C ILE A 1027 19.74 34.07 6.87
N GLU A 1028 20.35 34.49 7.97
CA GLU A 1028 21.76 34.28 8.32
C GLU A 1028 21.87 33.39 9.57
N TRP A 1029 23.02 32.74 9.76
CA TRP A 1029 23.26 31.90 10.95
C TRP A 1029 23.13 32.70 12.26
N GLN A 1030 23.73 33.89 12.32
CA GLN A 1030 23.64 34.79 13.48
C GLN A 1030 22.38 35.67 13.47
N GLY A 1031 21.53 35.54 12.46
CA GLY A 1031 20.47 36.51 12.18
C GLY A 1031 21.05 37.86 11.73
N SER A 1032 20.19 38.87 11.65
CA SER A 1032 20.56 40.25 11.30
C SER A 1032 19.50 41.21 11.83
N SER A 1033 19.85 42.49 12.00
CA SER A 1033 18.90 43.51 12.47
C SER A 1033 18.06 44.09 11.32
N GLY A 1034 16.89 44.63 11.62
CA GLY A 1034 16.02 45.32 10.67
C GLY A 1034 14.97 44.42 10.02
N ARG A 1035 14.44 44.84 8.87
CA ARG A 1035 13.44 44.08 8.10
C ARG A 1035 14.13 43.13 7.13
N ILE A 1036 14.56 41.99 7.64
CA ILE A 1036 15.43 41.03 6.93
C ILE A 1036 14.68 40.09 5.95
N THR A 1037 13.34 40.04 5.99
CA THR A 1037 12.50 39.23 5.08
C THR A 1037 11.12 39.88 4.87
N GLY A 1038 10.43 39.57 3.76
CA GLY A 1038 9.16 40.23 3.35
C GLY A 1038 7.86 39.56 3.83
N GLY A 1039 7.93 38.56 4.71
CA GLY A 1039 6.79 37.76 5.19
C GLY A 1039 5.86 38.43 6.21
N MET A 1040 5.34 39.64 5.95
CA MET A 1040 4.38 40.31 6.86
C MET A 1040 2.92 39.95 6.53
N SER A 1041 2.05 39.87 7.56
CA SER A 1041 0.60 39.73 7.35
C SER A 1041 0.04 41.01 6.71
N LYS A 1042 -0.92 40.90 5.78
CA LYS A 1042 -1.46 42.01 4.96
C LYS A 1042 -2.15 43.16 5.72
N ASN A 1043 -2.26 43.11 7.05
CA ASN A 1043 -3.05 44.04 7.86
C ASN A 1043 -2.23 44.82 8.92
N THR A 1044 -1.18 45.53 8.51
CA THR A 1044 -0.51 46.52 9.39
C THR A 1044 -0.49 47.90 8.73
N PRO A 1045 -1.44 48.79 9.11
CA PRO A 1045 -1.42 50.19 8.72
C PRO A 1045 -0.54 50.96 9.73
N PHE A 1046 0.77 50.82 9.62
CA PHE A 1046 1.69 51.69 10.35
C PHE A 1046 2.65 52.32 9.35
N SER A 1047 2.42 53.60 9.07
CA SER A 1047 3.44 54.46 8.50
C SER A 1047 4.40 54.86 9.64
N PRO A 1048 5.71 54.64 9.51
CA PRO A 1048 6.66 55.29 10.39
C PRO A 1048 6.55 56.82 10.22
N LEU A 1049 6.70 57.54 11.33
CA LEU A 1049 6.94 58.99 11.37
C LEU A 1049 8.45 59.25 11.38
#